data_AF-A0A938MTJ2-F1
#
_entry.id   AF-A0A938MTJ2-F1
#
_cell.length_a   1.000
_cell.length_b   1.000
_cell.length_c   1.000
_cell.angle_alpha   90.00
_cell.angle_beta   90.00
_cell.angle_gamma   90.00
#
_symmetry.space_group_name_H-M   'P 1'
#
loop_
_entity.id
_entity.type
_entity.pdbx_description
1 polymer ?
#
loop_
_entity_poly.entity_id
_entity_poly.type
_entity_poly.pdbx_seq_one_letter_code
_entity_poly.pdbx_strand_id
1 'polypeptide(L)'
;MRRTDLSRRNVSRMLLGLLVSLVAHALVARCLHAQDEPDDFRWVRGANYVASYAATSVEMWLHYDHAIIDRELGYAQQMGLNCVRVFLQSLVYHHDPRTFLANFEDFLATADKHGLKVMPILFDSCFGVAPSLESRHIWVANPGPDRMAPQWWPESDAYATAVVSAHVGDERIALWDVMNEPTATHLAATPEGKASIDAFVARYCALVKQLDPTRPITVGVATWDNRDVIDLVDVLSCHSYAKGVEAFRADLTGTRNQARAAGKPWIVTECCNPAAGSTYEMALPVLRELDVGYTVWQLIIGRDQFRSASGLVYPDGTVRRIAEVEAVMNARAVGFEEKPDEHGAPHLHDIPLLLAEYLEASVQAGVNEVTWRERVTLIESLLAQPGGFGSEADRVRAALLDARQAYDGGDRQAAFAAVAALVAQAAEPHRKNPPRPAPPFALQATVYRDVYGVPHIYADSEEAAAYAIARVQCEDMGMQVFRSLRLGVGRLAEMAGEGAWESDRIMHLWRVPETAARTWDESPLRTRRFLQAFCDGLNDYRRKHPEECRDALEAEPVQVIALLRWSDVMPSHGIVRVKTNAGLNQPAPELDFPNQSSTWAIGPTRTASGRPILFIDPHWPAQGDTSLWEFHVHAGRLQAGGFALPGVPVVGLGYTDGVAWAGTAGGADSADVFELQINPDNGGQYRYDGQWRDLVVRAVEIGVKTDSGEIERRSITFRESVHGPIVEQSQGRTFAGAVCGVRDTLRLEQWLAMNRARSGAEIRDALRMDQAPWLNLTYASRDGHFGYIQSGACPLRGDGPYHMLLLNDGTRSSHNWRGRVAFDDLPQVHDPASGWLQSCNTAADYVTDGHTLKAEDFPPGVVCGHYAPDGRTWRGRGRRCFEVMPTLWDVTLEQARDFALDTYAPAGPIWAPPLVAAYEARKQHVPDPDLSMKMMVDAVRDWDYQVRKESVGATALRFWRAEYRELRPEAFGENEAHGAPQIEAEQLDAVKALRAAADHLKEHFGSSLVPWGHVLRLRRGHLDLPLDGDVGFFGGLECLRATGTQRRDESGRFVFDGGQVVPTVVELTDSVQAWSIVPFGQSRRPESPHYADQARLYSAGQMRPAWHGWSQLRDHVGSKKVVEYRPDRP
;
A
#
# COMPACT_ATOMS: atom_id res chain seq x y z
N MET A 1 60.37 21.04 -19.25
CA MET A 1 60.97 19.69 -19.23
C MET A 1 59.86 18.68 -19.51
N ARG A 2 59.97 17.93 -20.61
CA ARG A 2 59.03 16.87 -21.05
C ARG A 2 59.54 15.51 -20.59
N ARG A 3 58.63 14.67 -20.06
CA ARG A 3 58.65 13.20 -19.76
C ARG A 3 57.82 13.09 -18.46
N THR A 4 56.64 12.49 -18.39
CA THR A 4 56.21 11.15 -18.81
C THR A 4 54.67 11.07 -18.69
N ASP A 5 53.94 10.80 -19.78
CA ASP A 5 52.51 10.40 -19.66
C ASP A 5 52.03 9.53 -20.84
N LEU A 6 52.84 8.52 -21.18
CA LEU A 6 52.59 7.63 -22.32
C LEU A 6 52.32 6.17 -21.93
N SER A 7 52.20 5.83 -20.63
CA SER A 7 51.99 4.44 -20.20
C SER A 7 50.55 4.07 -19.83
N ARG A 8 49.67 5.01 -19.44
CA ARG A 8 48.29 4.66 -19.01
C ARG A 8 47.29 4.48 -20.15
N ARG A 9 47.40 5.26 -21.24
CA ARG A 9 46.49 5.14 -22.41
C ARG A 9 46.71 3.87 -23.24
N ASN A 10 47.92 3.30 -23.23
CA ASN A 10 48.22 2.09 -23.97
C ASN A 10 47.75 0.83 -23.23
N VAL A 11 47.79 0.81 -21.89
CA VAL A 11 47.30 -0.34 -21.09
C VAL A 11 45.78 -0.47 -21.18
N SER A 12 45.01 0.62 -21.14
CA SER A 12 43.55 0.55 -21.32
C SER A 12 43.14 0.12 -22.73
N ARG A 13 43.87 0.51 -23.78
CA ARG A 13 43.63 0.05 -25.16
C ARG A 13 44.01 -1.41 -25.36
N MET A 14 45.07 -1.87 -24.69
CA MET A 14 45.52 -3.25 -24.76
C MET A 14 44.59 -4.19 -23.98
N LEU A 15 44.04 -3.76 -22.84
CA LEU A 15 43.01 -4.48 -22.10
C LEU A 15 41.68 -4.52 -22.85
N LEU A 16 41.26 -3.43 -23.49
CA LEU A 16 40.07 -3.41 -24.33
C LEU A 16 40.24 -4.30 -25.58
N GLY A 17 41.43 -4.29 -26.19
CA GLY A 17 41.77 -5.18 -27.31
C GLY A 17 41.81 -6.65 -26.92
N LEU A 18 42.30 -6.98 -25.71
CA LEU A 18 42.26 -8.34 -25.15
C LEU A 18 40.82 -8.79 -24.84
N LEU A 19 39.98 -7.90 -24.32
CA LEU A 19 38.57 -8.19 -24.05
C LEU A 19 37.79 -8.43 -25.35
N VAL A 20 37.99 -7.58 -26.36
CA VAL A 20 37.37 -7.73 -27.68
C VAL A 20 37.89 -8.98 -28.40
N SER A 21 39.18 -9.31 -28.25
CA SER A 21 39.75 -10.53 -28.83
C SER A 21 39.28 -11.80 -28.11
N LEU A 22 39.10 -11.77 -26.78
CA LEU A 22 38.52 -12.88 -26.02
C LEU A 22 37.05 -13.11 -26.37
N VAL A 23 36.28 -12.03 -26.54
CA VAL A 23 34.88 -12.09 -26.99
C VAL A 23 34.82 -12.59 -28.44
N ALA A 24 35.70 -12.12 -29.32
CA ALA A 24 35.78 -12.59 -30.70
C ALA A 24 36.25 -14.05 -30.81
N HIS A 25 37.20 -14.49 -29.98
CA HIS A 25 37.61 -15.90 -29.93
C HIS A 25 36.53 -16.78 -29.31
N ALA A 26 35.76 -16.30 -28.32
CA ALA A 26 34.61 -17.03 -27.79
C ALA A 26 33.46 -17.12 -28.82
N LEU A 27 33.23 -16.08 -29.62
CA LEU A 27 32.28 -16.07 -30.73
C LEU A 27 32.74 -16.97 -31.89
N VAL A 28 34.01 -16.93 -32.26
CA VAL A 28 34.58 -17.77 -33.32
C VAL A 28 34.70 -19.23 -32.88
N ALA A 29 35.01 -19.51 -31.60
CA ALA A 29 34.98 -20.86 -31.05
C ALA A 29 33.55 -21.44 -30.97
N ARG A 30 32.53 -20.59 -30.77
CA ARG A 30 31.11 -20.95 -30.93
C ARG A 30 30.75 -21.21 -32.39
N CYS A 31 31.23 -20.40 -33.33
CA CYS A 31 30.96 -20.60 -34.76
C CYS A 31 31.73 -21.79 -35.37
N LEU A 32 32.85 -22.23 -34.78
CA LEU A 32 33.66 -23.36 -35.26
C LEU A 32 33.28 -24.72 -34.63
N HIS A 33 32.34 -24.75 -33.67
CA HIS A 33 31.75 -25.98 -33.14
C HIS A 33 30.34 -26.28 -33.68
N ALA A 34 29.83 -25.47 -34.62
CA ALA A 34 28.63 -25.82 -35.38
C ALA A 34 28.98 -26.85 -36.47
N GLN A 35 29.30 -28.07 -36.04
CA GLN A 35 29.05 -29.26 -36.84
C GLN A 35 27.70 -29.79 -36.39
N ASP A 36 26.69 -29.63 -37.26
CA ASP A 36 25.32 -30.18 -37.23
C ASP A 36 24.98 -31.07 -36.02
N GLU A 37 24.78 -30.45 -34.86
CA GLU A 37 23.94 -31.05 -33.82
C GLU A 37 22.49 -30.90 -34.31
N PRO A 38 21.66 -31.98 -34.28
CA PRO A 38 20.25 -31.90 -34.63
C PRO A 38 19.58 -30.78 -33.83
N ASP A 39 18.70 -29.97 -34.46
CA ASP A 39 17.89 -28.97 -33.75
C ASP A 39 17.21 -29.68 -32.57
N ASP A 40 17.67 -29.39 -31.35
CA ASP A 40 17.38 -30.19 -30.18
C ASP A 40 16.13 -29.72 -29.44
N PHE A 41 15.39 -28.80 -30.06
CA PHE A 41 14.14 -28.21 -29.59
C PHE A 41 14.21 -27.56 -28.21
N ARG A 42 15.40 -27.41 -27.61
CA ARG A 42 15.57 -26.80 -26.28
C ARG A 42 15.17 -25.34 -26.23
N TRP A 43 15.13 -24.68 -27.38
CA TRP A 43 14.69 -23.31 -27.53
C TRP A 43 13.18 -23.13 -27.30
N VAL A 44 12.37 -24.19 -27.40
CA VAL A 44 10.91 -24.07 -27.32
C VAL A 44 10.46 -23.68 -25.92
N ARG A 45 9.75 -22.56 -25.83
CA ARG A 45 9.00 -22.09 -24.67
C ARG A 45 7.60 -21.74 -25.16
N GLY A 46 6.64 -22.64 -24.96
CA GLY A 46 5.31 -22.45 -25.51
C GLY A 46 4.16 -22.81 -24.60
N ALA A 47 2.96 -22.74 -25.15
CA ALA A 47 1.71 -23.09 -24.51
C ALA A 47 0.72 -23.66 -25.54
N ASN A 48 -0.17 -24.57 -25.11
CA ASN A 48 -1.31 -24.90 -25.97
C ASN A 48 -2.28 -23.70 -26.07
N TYR A 49 -2.94 -23.57 -27.21
CA TYR A 49 -3.80 -22.41 -27.49
C TYR A 49 -5.19 -22.83 -27.97
N VAL A 50 -6.20 -22.25 -27.33
CA VAL A 50 -7.60 -22.20 -27.77
C VAL A 50 -8.09 -20.78 -27.50
N ALA A 51 -8.74 -20.16 -28.48
CA ALA A 51 -9.18 -18.78 -28.38
C ALA A 51 -10.27 -18.60 -27.30
N SER A 52 -10.28 -17.47 -26.61
CA SER A 52 -11.16 -17.25 -25.44
C SER A 52 -12.66 -17.43 -25.71
N TYR A 53 -13.12 -17.12 -26.93
CA TYR A 53 -14.53 -17.25 -27.30
C TYR A 53 -14.96 -18.70 -27.52
N ALA A 54 -14.03 -19.61 -27.75
CA ALA A 54 -14.30 -20.97 -28.15
C ALA A 54 -14.36 -21.90 -26.94
N ALA A 55 -15.39 -22.73 -26.86
CA ALA A 55 -15.48 -23.83 -25.91
C ALA A 55 -14.77 -25.10 -26.42
N THR A 56 -14.52 -25.18 -27.73
CA THR A 56 -13.86 -26.32 -28.38
C THR A 56 -12.96 -25.85 -29.53
N SER A 57 -11.98 -26.67 -29.95
CA SER A 57 -11.19 -26.37 -31.15
C SER A 57 -12.02 -26.36 -32.44
N VAL A 58 -13.17 -27.05 -32.48
CA VAL A 58 -14.12 -26.93 -33.61
C VAL A 58 -14.71 -25.53 -33.66
N GLU A 59 -15.19 -25.00 -32.53
CA GLU A 59 -15.76 -23.64 -32.44
C GLU A 59 -14.72 -22.58 -32.80
N MET A 60 -13.46 -22.75 -32.37
CA MET A 60 -12.35 -21.85 -32.71
C MET A 60 -12.14 -21.76 -34.23
N TRP A 61 -12.05 -22.88 -34.94
CA TRP A 61 -11.80 -22.84 -36.39
C TRP A 61 -13.05 -22.47 -37.21
N LEU A 62 -14.24 -22.81 -36.72
CA LEU A 62 -15.50 -22.50 -37.41
C LEU A 62 -15.90 -21.03 -37.26
N HIS A 63 -15.55 -20.40 -36.14
CA HIS A 63 -15.85 -18.99 -35.83
C HIS A 63 -14.57 -18.17 -35.65
N TYR A 64 -13.56 -18.48 -36.47
CA TYR A 64 -12.24 -17.87 -36.42
C TYR A 64 -12.32 -16.33 -36.39
N ASP A 65 -11.78 -15.74 -35.33
CA ASP A 65 -11.71 -14.30 -35.12
C ASP A 65 -10.25 -13.84 -35.00
N HIS A 66 -9.77 -13.20 -36.06
CA HIS A 66 -8.39 -12.68 -36.14
C HIS A 66 -8.08 -11.69 -35.01
N ALA A 67 -9.01 -10.79 -34.67
CA ALA A 67 -8.73 -9.73 -33.72
C ALA A 67 -8.54 -10.27 -32.29
N ILE A 68 -9.33 -11.29 -31.92
CA ILE A 68 -9.18 -11.96 -30.63
C ILE A 68 -7.88 -12.75 -30.57
N ILE A 69 -7.56 -13.49 -31.64
CA ILE A 69 -6.34 -14.29 -31.73
C ILE A 69 -5.08 -13.41 -31.70
N ASP A 70 -5.04 -12.32 -32.46
CA ASP A 70 -3.94 -11.35 -32.47
C ASP A 70 -3.67 -10.80 -31.06
N ARG A 71 -4.72 -10.35 -30.37
CA ARG A 71 -4.61 -9.88 -28.98
C ARG A 71 -4.01 -10.95 -28.06
N GLU A 72 -4.51 -12.18 -28.17
CA GLU A 72 -4.16 -13.27 -27.26
C GLU A 72 -2.74 -13.82 -27.50
N LEU A 73 -2.31 -13.89 -28.75
CA LEU A 73 -0.92 -14.20 -29.11
C LEU A 73 0.03 -13.06 -28.67
N GLY A 74 -0.47 -11.81 -28.62
CA GLY A 74 0.22 -10.70 -27.96
C GLY A 74 0.55 -10.95 -26.48
N TYR A 75 -0.32 -11.65 -25.74
CA TYR A 75 -0.01 -12.03 -24.36
C TYR A 75 1.12 -13.06 -24.28
N ALA A 76 1.14 -14.05 -25.18
CA ALA A 76 2.24 -15.01 -25.26
C ALA A 76 3.58 -14.32 -25.54
N GLN A 77 3.59 -13.34 -26.46
CA GLN A 77 4.77 -12.50 -26.73
C GLN A 77 5.22 -11.73 -25.47
N GLN A 78 4.29 -11.11 -24.75
CA GLN A 78 4.59 -10.36 -23.53
C GLN A 78 5.16 -11.26 -22.41
N MET A 79 4.76 -12.54 -22.38
CA MET A 79 5.31 -13.56 -21.46
C MET A 79 6.65 -14.15 -21.92
N GLY A 80 7.20 -13.73 -23.06
CA GLY A 80 8.43 -14.27 -23.62
C GLY A 80 8.31 -15.71 -24.12
N LEU A 81 7.08 -16.19 -24.37
CA LEU A 81 6.88 -17.43 -25.11
C LEU A 81 7.28 -17.21 -26.57
N ASN A 82 7.78 -18.27 -27.19
CA ASN A 82 8.23 -18.26 -28.59
C ASN A 82 7.58 -19.34 -29.43
N CYS A 83 6.61 -20.07 -28.85
CA CYS A 83 5.88 -21.10 -29.56
C CYS A 83 4.43 -21.23 -29.05
N VAL A 84 3.50 -21.57 -29.93
CA VAL A 84 2.14 -21.99 -29.56
C VAL A 84 1.79 -23.31 -30.22
N ARG A 85 1.14 -24.20 -29.47
CA ARG A 85 0.70 -25.52 -29.95
C ARG A 85 -0.82 -25.50 -30.10
N VAL A 86 -1.33 -25.85 -31.28
CA VAL A 86 -2.74 -25.60 -31.64
C VAL A 86 -3.39 -26.83 -32.28
N PHE A 87 -4.60 -27.16 -31.83
CA PHE A 87 -5.38 -28.30 -32.31
C PHE A 87 -6.14 -27.94 -33.58
N LEU A 88 -5.81 -28.60 -34.69
CA LEU A 88 -6.56 -28.46 -35.93
C LEU A 88 -7.76 -29.43 -35.94
N GLN A 89 -8.72 -29.19 -36.85
CA GLN A 89 -9.96 -29.95 -36.92
C GLN A 89 -10.33 -30.30 -38.37
N SER A 90 -10.13 -31.58 -38.74
CA SER A 90 -10.48 -32.09 -40.09
C SER A 90 -11.96 -31.89 -40.43
N LEU A 91 -12.85 -31.96 -39.43
CA LEU A 91 -14.27 -31.74 -39.62
C LEU A 91 -14.59 -30.32 -40.13
N VAL A 92 -13.89 -29.30 -39.61
CA VAL A 92 -14.08 -27.90 -40.05
C VAL A 92 -13.51 -27.71 -41.46
N TYR A 93 -12.38 -28.35 -41.76
CA TYR A 93 -11.86 -28.40 -43.12
C TYR A 93 -12.86 -29.03 -44.10
N HIS A 94 -13.47 -30.17 -43.77
CA HIS A 94 -14.44 -30.79 -44.67
C HIS A 94 -15.74 -29.98 -44.83
N HIS A 95 -16.07 -29.14 -43.85
CA HIS A 95 -17.19 -28.21 -43.93
C HIS A 95 -16.90 -27.06 -44.91
N ASP A 96 -15.74 -26.40 -44.78
CA ASP A 96 -15.29 -25.34 -45.69
C ASP A 96 -13.76 -25.36 -45.87
N PRO A 97 -13.24 -26.12 -46.85
CA PRO A 97 -11.80 -26.28 -47.03
C PRO A 97 -11.05 -24.97 -47.31
N ARG A 98 -11.68 -24.05 -48.04
CA ARG A 98 -11.03 -22.80 -48.46
C ARG A 98 -10.87 -21.85 -47.29
N THR A 99 -11.96 -21.66 -46.54
CA THR A 99 -11.95 -20.78 -45.37
C THR A 99 -11.05 -21.35 -44.27
N PHE A 100 -11.09 -22.67 -44.02
CA PHE A 100 -10.21 -23.30 -43.04
C PHE A 100 -8.72 -23.07 -43.35
N LEU A 101 -8.28 -23.31 -44.59
CA LEU A 101 -6.88 -23.10 -44.99
C LEU A 101 -6.48 -21.61 -44.92
N ALA A 102 -7.37 -20.70 -45.32
CA ALA A 102 -7.12 -19.27 -45.20
C ALA A 102 -6.98 -18.82 -43.73
N ASN A 103 -7.83 -19.32 -42.84
CA ASN A 103 -7.76 -19.04 -41.41
C ASN A 103 -6.49 -19.61 -40.77
N PHE A 104 -6.05 -20.81 -41.19
CA PHE A 104 -4.81 -21.39 -40.69
C PHE A 104 -3.57 -20.60 -41.17
N GLU A 105 -3.55 -20.16 -42.43
CA GLU A 105 -2.50 -19.26 -42.93
C GLU A 105 -2.48 -17.92 -42.16
N ASP A 106 -3.65 -17.34 -41.91
CA ASP A 106 -3.77 -16.13 -41.09
C ASP A 106 -3.28 -16.35 -39.65
N PHE A 107 -3.58 -17.51 -39.05
CA PHE A 107 -3.08 -17.88 -37.74
C PHE A 107 -1.54 -17.97 -37.71
N LEU A 108 -0.94 -18.61 -38.73
CA LEU A 108 0.52 -18.69 -38.87
C LEU A 108 1.14 -17.30 -39.01
N ALA A 109 0.57 -16.44 -39.86
CA ALA A 109 1.04 -15.06 -40.03
C ALA A 109 0.91 -14.23 -38.74
N THR A 110 -0.17 -14.42 -37.99
CA THR A 110 -0.43 -13.72 -36.72
C THR A 110 0.52 -14.21 -35.63
N ALA A 111 0.78 -15.52 -35.53
CA ALA A 111 1.78 -16.06 -34.61
C ALA A 111 3.19 -15.51 -34.93
N ASP A 112 3.58 -15.49 -36.20
CA ASP A 112 4.88 -14.98 -36.65
C ASP A 112 5.04 -13.47 -36.35
N LYS A 113 3.98 -12.67 -36.55
CA LYS A 113 3.94 -11.25 -36.14
C LYS A 113 4.27 -11.07 -34.65
N HIS A 114 3.89 -12.01 -33.80
CA HIS A 114 4.19 -12.01 -32.37
C HIS A 114 5.50 -12.71 -31.99
N GLY A 115 6.29 -13.17 -32.97
CA GLY A 115 7.54 -13.90 -32.76
C GLY A 115 7.36 -15.33 -32.27
N LEU A 116 6.19 -15.92 -32.53
CA LEU A 116 5.82 -17.28 -32.12
C LEU A 116 5.92 -18.23 -33.33
N LYS A 117 6.61 -19.36 -33.14
CA LYS A 117 6.44 -20.51 -34.03
C LYS A 117 5.19 -21.30 -33.65
N VAL A 118 4.67 -22.09 -34.58
CA VAL A 118 3.46 -22.89 -34.39
C VAL A 118 3.78 -24.38 -34.42
N MET A 119 3.21 -25.14 -33.49
CA MET A 119 3.17 -26.62 -33.53
C MET A 119 1.72 -27.04 -33.83
N PRO A 120 1.37 -27.28 -35.11
CA PRO A 120 0.03 -27.71 -35.47
C PRO A 120 -0.16 -29.19 -35.13
N ILE A 121 -1.27 -29.49 -34.48
CA ILE A 121 -1.70 -30.85 -34.18
C ILE A 121 -2.70 -31.28 -35.26
N LEU A 122 -2.30 -32.23 -36.10
CA LEU A 122 -3.13 -32.67 -37.23
C LEU A 122 -4.30 -33.56 -36.77
N PHE A 123 -4.08 -34.42 -35.77
CA PHE A 123 -5.06 -35.37 -35.27
C PHE A 123 -4.98 -35.51 -33.74
N ASP A 124 -6.06 -35.98 -33.10
CA ASP A 124 -6.16 -36.16 -31.65
C ASP A 124 -7.18 -37.26 -31.28
N SER A 125 -6.89 -38.01 -30.21
CA SER A 125 -7.70 -39.13 -29.72
C SER A 125 -8.49 -38.83 -28.44
N CYS A 126 -8.25 -37.69 -27.78
CA CYS A 126 -8.68 -37.43 -26.40
C CYS A 126 -10.18 -37.67 -26.16
N PHE A 127 -10.48 -38.45 -25.12
CA PHE A 127 -11.81 -38.76 -24.56
C PHE A 127 -12.79 -39.50 -25.49
N GLY A 128 -12.40 -39.78 -26.74
CA GLY A 128 -13.11 -40.70 -27.64
C GLY A 128 -14.54 -40.30 -28.03
N VAL A 129 -14.89 -39.01 -27.98
CA VAL A 129 -16.19 -38.52 -28.44
C VAL A 129 -16.13 -38.20 -29.93
N ALA A 130 -17.07 -38.72 -30.72
CA ALA A 130 -17.13 -38.44 -32.15
C ALA A 130 -17.39 -36.94 -32.41
N PRO A 131 -16.61 -36.27 -33.28
CA PRO A 131 -16.75 -34.85 -33.52
C PRO A 131 -18.00 -34.53 -34.35
N SER A 132 -18.68 -33.42 -34.03
CA SER A 132 -19.72 -32.79 -34.84
C SER A 132 -19.51 -31.27 -34.86
N LEU A 133 -20.11 -30.58 -35.83
CA LEU A 133 -20.03 -29.10 -35.90
C LEU A 133 -20.74 -28.43 -34.72
N GLU A 134 -21.62 -29.17 -34.03
CA GLU A 134 -22.32 -28.72 -32.82
C GLU A 134 -21.68 -29.27 -31.54
N SER A 135 -20.50 -29.89 -31.63
CA SER A 135 -19.82 -30.48 -30.48
C SER A 135 -19.66 -29.46 -29.36
N ARG A 136 -20.30 -29.74 -28.23
CA ARG A 136 -20.16 -29.00 -26.96
C ARG A 136 -19.26 -29.73 -25.96
N HIS A 137 -18.67 -30.85 -26.40
CA HIS A 137 -17.77 -31.63 -25.57
C HIS A 137 -16.42 -30.95 -25.46
N ILE A 138 -15.83 -31.12 -24.28
CA ILE A 138 -14.75 -30.34 -23.65
C ILE A 138 -13.41 -30.45 -24.39
N TRP A 139 -13.28 -31.53 -25.14
CA TRP A 139 -12.21 -31.91 -26.06
C TRP A 139 -12.87 -32.69 -27.19
N VAL A 140 -12.50 -32.36 -28.43
CA VAL A 140 -13.14 -32.90 -29.63
C VAL A 140 -12.09 -33.68 -30.42
N ALA A 141 -12.18 -35.00 -30.37
CA ALA A 141 -11.26 -35.90 -31.07
C ALA A 141 -11.30 -35.64 -32.58
N ASN A 142 -10.13 -35.74 -33.23
CA ASN A 142 -9.95 -35.47 -34.64
C ASN A 142 -9.16 -36.62 -35.30
N PRO A 143 -9.75 -37.44 -36.19
CA PRO A 143 -11.09 -37.31 -36.78
C PRO A 143 -12.22 -37.94 -35.92
N GLY A 144 -11.89 -38.46 -34.74
CA GLY A 144 -12.78 -39.25 -33.88
C GLY A 144 -12.55 -40.76 -34.03
N PRO A 145 -12.88 -41.57 -33.00
CA PRO A 145 -12.53 -42.99 -32.95
C PRO A 145 -13.10 -43.80 -34.12
N ASP A 146 -14.35 -43.56 -34.51
CA ASP A 146 -15.00 -44.30 -35.60
C ASP A 146 -14.42 -44.01 -37.00
N ARG A 147 -13.60 -42.96 -37.12
CA ARG A 147 -13.02 -42.48 -38.39
C ARG A 147 -11.53 -42.81 -38.57
N MET A 148 -10.94 -43.60 -37.67
CA MET A 148 -9.54 -44.04 -37.80
C MET A 148 -9.37 -45.30 -38.66
N ALA A 149 -10.47 -45.99 -38.98
CA ALA A 149 -10.44 -47.21 -39.78
C ALA A 149 -10.18 -46.93 -41.28
N PRO A 150 -9.59 -47.88 -42.04
CA PRO A 150 -9.12 -47.67 -43.41
C PRO A 150 -10.13 -47.09 -44.41
N GLN A 151 -11.42 -47.40 -44.24
CA GLN A 151 -12.47 -46.89 -45.12
C GLN A 151 -12.65 -45.36 -45.04
N TRP A 152 -12.20 -44.72 -43.96
CA TRP A 152 -12.29 -43.28 -43.75
C TRP A 152 -11.00 -42.53 -44.07
N TRP A 153 -9.89 -43.25 -44.33
CA TRP A 153 -8.62 -42.62 -44.68
C TRP A 153 -8.67 -41.65 -45.87
N PRO A 154 -9.49 -41.84 -46.93
CA PRO A 154 -9.56 -40.86 -48.01
C PRO A 154 -9.95 -39.44 -47.55
N GLU A 155 -10.78 -39.30 -46.50
CA GLU A 155 -11.14 -38.00 -45.93
C GLU A 155 -9.95 -37.37 -45.22
N SER A 156 -9.34 -38.11 -44.30
CA SER A 156 -8.17 -37.67 -43.54
C SER A 156 -6.92 -37.45 -44.42
N ASP A 157 -6.74 -38.23 -45.49
CA ASP A 157 -5.71 -38.03 -46.52
C ASP A 157 -5.91 -36.68 -47.21
N ALA A 158 -7.15 -36.37 -47.63
CA ALA A 158 -7.46 -35.11 -48.30
C ALA A 158 -7.20 -33.90 -47.39
N TYR A 159 -7.56 -34.01 -46.11
CA TYR A 159 -7.30 -32.99 -45.10
C TYR A 159 -5.80 -32.81 -44.82
N ALA A 160 -5.10 -33.88 -44.44
CA ALA A 160 -3.67 -33.81 -44.10
C ALA A 160 -2.84 -33.36 -45.31
N THR A 161 -3.17 -33.84 -46.51
CA THR A 161 -2.49 -33.42 -47.74
C THR A 161 -2.68 -31.93 -47.99
N ALA A 162 -3.90 -31.42 -47.87
CA ALA A 162 -4.18 -30.00 -48.12
C ALA A 162 -3.47 -29.08 -47.13
N VAL A 163 -3.52 -29.41 -45.83
CA VAL A 163 -2.86 -28.62 -44.79
C VAL A 163 -1.34 -28.65 -44.95
N VAL A 164 -0.73 -29.84 -45.04
CA VAL A 164 0.74 -29.95 -45.07
C VAL A 164 1.31 -29.42 -46.39
N SER A 165 0.67 -29.72 -47.53
CA SER A 165 1.18 -29.25 -48.83
C SER A 165 1.10 -27.74 -49.00
N ALA A 166 0.17 -27.07 -48.30
CA ALA A 166 0.06 -25.61 -48.33
C ALA A 166 1.22 -24.91 -47.60
N HIS A 167 1.91 -25.59 -46.68
CA HIS A 167 2.91 -25.01 -45.79
C HIS A 167 4.25 -25.77 -45.81
N VAL A 168 4.59 -26.42 -46.92
CA VAL A 168 5.86 -27.14 -47.07
C VAL A 168 7.04 -26.19 -46.88
N GLY A 169 7.90 -26.49 -45.91
CA GLY A 169 9.08 -25.69 -45.64
C GLY A 169 8.80 -24.31 -45.03
N ASP A 170 7.59 -24.08 -44.49
CA ASP A 170 7.20 -22.81 -43.86
C ASP A 170 7.86 -22.60 -42.49
N GLU A 171 8.84 -21.69 -42.38
CA GLU A 171 9.66 -21.41 -41.17
C GLU A 171 8.87 -21.05 -39.90
N ARG A 172 7.60 -20.66 -40.05
CA ARG A 172 6.68 -20.40 -38.94
C ARG A 172 6.28 -21.67 -38.20
N ILE A 173 6.33 -22.84 -38.85
CA ILE A 173 5.98 -24.14 -38.24
C ILE A 173 7.20 -24.74 -37.52
N ALA A 174 7.16 -24.89 -36.20
CA ALA A 174 8.25 -25.47 -35.42
C ALA A 174 8.48 -26.96 -35.75
N LEU A 175 7.40 -27.74 -35.75
CA LEU A 175 7.34 -29.15 -36.12
C LEU A 175 5.86 -29.53 -36.37
N TRP A 176 5.63 -30.68 -37.01
CA TRP A 176 4.28 -31.25 -37.13
C TRP A 176 4.01 -32.23 -36.00
N ASP A 177 3.00 -31.95 -35.17
CA ASP A 177 2.48 -32.93 -34.22
C ASP A 177 1.40 -33.75 -34.92
N VAL A 178 1.79 -34.93 -35.37
CA VAL A 178 0.94 -35.73 -36.27
C VAL A 178 -0.30 -36.23 -35.54
N MET A 179 -0.15 -36.62 -34.27
CA MET A 179 -1.28 -37.09 -33.49
C MET A 179 -1.04 -36.88 -31.99
N ASN A 180 -1.96 -36.17 -31.34
CA ASN A 180 -1.98 -35.99 -29.90
C ASN A 180 -2.66 -37.19 -29.20
N GLU A 181 -2.04 -37.65 -28.12
CA GLU A 181 -2.45 -38.74 -27.23
C GLU A 181 -3.16 -39.93 -27.91
N PRO A 182 -2.50 -40.67 -28.83
CA PRO A 182 -3.17 -41.66 -29.66
C PRO A 182 -3.98 -42.71 -28.88
N THR A 183 -3.55 -43.03 -27.66
CA THR A 183 -4.17 -44.04 -26.77
C THR A 183 -5.23 -43.48 -25.82
N ALA A 184 -5.50 -42.17 -25.81
CA ALA A 184 -6.49 -41.51 -24.94
C ALA A 184 -7.95 -41.71 -25.41
N THR A 185 -8.29 -42.92 -25.84
CA THR A 185 -9.60 -43.30 -26.38
C THR A 185 -9.97 -44.71 -25.94
N HIS A 186 -11.27 -45.00 -25.87
CA HIS A 186 -11.78 -46.33 -25.54
C HIS A 186 -11.31 -47.42 -26.54
N LEU A 187 -10.96 -47.05 -27.78
CA LEU A 187 -10.42 -47.98 -28.77
C LEU A 187 -9.12 -48.66 -28.30
N ALA A 188 -8.28 -47.94 -27.54
CA ALA A 188 -7.02 -48.46 -27.04
C ALA A 188 -7.20 -49.61 -26.02
N ALA A 189 -8.41 -49.79 -25.47
CA ALA A 189 -8.71 -50.88 -24.53
C ALA A 189 -8.79 -52.27 -25.20
N THR A 190 -8.82 -52.33 -26.53
CA THR A 190 -8.89 -53.60 -27.29
C THR A 190 -7.68 -53.77 -28.20
N PRO A 191 -7.17 -55.00 -28.43
CA PRO A 191 -6.07 -55.24 -29.36
C PRO A 191 -6.36 -54.73 -30.77
N GLU A 192 -7.59 -54.92 -31.27
CA GLU A 192 -8.02 -54.48 -32.60
C GLU A 192 -8.08 -52.96 -32.70
N GLY A 193 -8.62 -52.28 -31.69
CA GLY A 193 -8.66 -50.83 -31.64
C GLY A 193 -7.27 -50.20 -31.50
N LYS A 194 -6.38 -50.78 -30.68
CA LYS A 194 -4.96 -50.37 -30.61
C LYS A 194 -4.25 -50.55 -31.95
N ALA A 195 -4.45 -51.68 -32.63
CA ALA A 195 -3.87 -51.89 -33.96
C ALA A 195 -4.41 -50.88 -35.00
N SER A 196 -5.67 -50.48 -34.90
CA SER A 196 -6.24 -49.43 -35.76
C SER A 196 -5.60 -48.06 -35.51
N ILE A 197 -5.36 -47.71 -34.24
CA ILE A 197 -4.67 -46.46 -33.86
C ILE A 197 -3.23 -46.48 -34.41
N ASP A 198 -2.50 -47.57 -34.19
CA ASP A 198 -1.10 -47.69 -34.61
C ASP A 198 -0.95 -47.61 -36.13
N ALA A 199 -1.86 -48.27 -36.88
CA ALA A 199 -1.90 -48.19 -38.33
C ALA A 199 -2.20 -46.77 -38.84
N PHE A 200 -3.09 -46.05 -38.15
CA PHE A 200 -3.42 -44.66 -38.46
C PHE A 200 -2.22 -43.74 -38.21
N VAL A 201 -1.61 -43.80 -37.02
CA VAL A 201 -0.41 -43.01 -36.66
C VAL A 201 0.74 -43.27 -37.64
N ALA A 202 1.05 -44.53 -37.95
CA ALA A 202 2.11 -44.89 -38.89
C ALA A 202 1.86 -44.33 -40.30
N ARG A 203 0.61 -44.40 -40.78
CA ARG A 203 0.22 -43.86 -42.08
C ARG A 203 0.45 -42.36 -42.16
N TYR A 204 -0.06 -41.59 -41.19
CA TYR A 204 0.02 -40.13 -41.26
C TYR A 204 1.42 -39.61 -40.93
N CYS A 205 2.21 -40.30 -40.11
CA CYS A 205 3.64 -39.99 -39.97
C CYS A 205 4.37 -40.15 -41.31
N ALA A 206 4.12 -41.24 -42.03
CA ALA A 206 4.70 -41.47 -43.35
C ALA A 206 4.23 -40.45 -44.40
N LEU A 207 2.94 -40.12 -44.40
CA LEU A 207 2.36 -39.13 -45.32
C LEU A 207 2.94 -37.73 -45.08
N VAL A 208 2.98 -37.26 -43.84
CA VAL A 208 3.51 -35.92 -43.51
C VAL A 208 4.99 -35.84 -43.89
N LYS A 209 5.80 -36.86 -43.59
CA LYS A 209 7.21 -36.94 -44.03
C LYS A 209 7.38 -36.93 -45.54
N GLN A 210 6.46 -37.55 -46.27
CA GLN A 210 6.48 -37.56 -47.73
C GLN A 210 6.16 -36.17 -48.30
N LEU A 211 5.20 -35.46 -47.69
CA LEU A 211 4.72 -34.15 -48.16
C LEU A 211 5.69 -33.02 -47.78
N ASP A 212 6.17 -33.01 -46.54
CA ASP A 212 7.14 -32.04 -46.04
C ASP A 212 8.36 -32.75 -45.44
N PRO A 213 9.32 -33.18 -46.28
CA PRO A 213 10.53 -33.86 -45.81
C PRO A 213 11.50 -32.93 -45.06
N THR A 214 11.21 -31.62 -45.04
CA THR A 214 12.10 -30.61 -44.44
C THR A 214 11.74 -30.31 -42.99
N ARG A 215 10.50 -30.58 -42.58
CA ARG A 215 10.04 -30.34 -41.21
C ARG A 215 10.03 -31.60 -40.37
N PRO A 216 10.54 -31.53 -39.14
CA PRO A 216 10.50 -32.65 -38.23
C PRO A 216 9.07 -32.92 -37.78
N ILE A 217 8.79 -34.18 -37.48
CA ILE A 217 7.50 -34.61 -36.94
C ILE A 217 7.63 -35.22 -35.54
N THR A 218 6.56 -35.11 -34.74
CA THR A 218 6.39 -35.78 -33.46
C THR A 218 4.99 -36.40 -33.32
N VAL A 219 4.78 -37.16 -32.25
CA VAL A 219 3.48 -37.68 -31.78
C VAL A 219 3.39 -37.39 -30.28
N GLY A 220 2.39 -36.60 -29.86
CA GLY A 220 2.19 -36.21 -28.46
C GLY A 220 1.78 -37.38 -27.55
N VAL A 221 2.74 -38.15 -27.03
CA VAL A 221 2.47 -39.32 -26.17
C VAL A 221 2.10 -38.88 -24.75
N ALA A 222 0.93 -39.30 -24.25
CA ALA A 222 0.39 -39.02 -22.91
C ALA A 222 1.16 -39.67 -21.73
N THR A 223 2.34 -40.24 -22.00
CA THR A 223 3.20 -40.94 -21.04
C THR A 223 4.67 -40.72 -21.44
N TRP A 224 5.60 -41.20 -20.61
CA TRP A 224 7.03 -41.17 -20.93
C TRP A 224 7.46 -42.29 -21.90
N ASP A 225 6.59 -43.24 -22.25
CA ASP A 225 6.96 -44.41 -23.05
C ASP A 225 6.63 -44.24 -24.54
N ASN A 226 7.67 -44.00 -25.34
CA ASN A 226 7.56 -43.72 -26.78
C ASN A 226 7.81 -44.95 -27.67
N ARG A 227 7.93 -46.16 -27.09
CA ARG A 227 8.34 -47.38 -27.84
C ARG A 227 7.51 -47.67 -29.09
N ASP A 228 6.22 -47.33 -29.08
CA ASP A 228 5.31 -47.61 -30.20
C ASP A 228 5.49 -46.65 -31.40
N VAL A 229 6.09 -45.49 -31.18
CA VAL A 229 6.21 -44.43 -32.20
C VAL A 229 7.66 -44.03 -32.49
N ILE A 230 8.62 -44.58 -31.74
CA ILE A 230 10.02 -44.17 -31.75
C ILE A 230 10.65 -44.21 -33.15
N ASP A 231 10.26 -45.17 -33.99
CA ASP A 231 10.79 -45.32 -35.36
C ASP A 231 10.06 -44.45 -36.39
N LEU A 232 8.88 -43.91 -36.04
CA LEU A 232 8.02 -43.15 -36.94
C LEU A 232 8.38 -41.66 -36.96
N VAL A 233 8.83 -41.12 -35.82
CA VAL A 233 9.00 -39.67 -35.61
C VAL A 233 10.46 -39.22 -35.68
N ASP A 234 10.69 -37.92 -35.86
CA ASP A 234 12.04 -37.32 -35.85
C ASP A 234 12.39 -36.78 -34.46
N VAL A 235 11.39 -36.33 -33.71
CA VAL A 235 11.50 -35.82 -32.34
C VAL A 235 10.62 -36.68 -31.44
N LEU A 236 11.13 -37.11 -30.29
CA LEU A 236 10.29 -37.78 -29.29
C LEU A 236 9.60 -36.74 -28.42
N SER A 237 8.35 -37.00 -28.06
CA SER A 237 7.64 -36.15 -27.11
C SER A 237 7.00 -36.93 -25.97
N CYS A 238 6.74 -36.24 -24.88
CA CYS A 238 5.97 -36.78 -23.78
C CYS A 238 5.12 -35.70 -23.15
N HIS A 239 4.04 -36.15 -22.52
CA HIS A 239 3.29 -35.37 -21.56
C HIS A 239 3.67 -35.81 -20.16
N SER A 240 3.69 -34.86 -19.21
CA SER A 240 3.71 -35.22 -17.81
C SER A 240 2.86 -34.28 -16.98
N TYR A 241 1.94 -34.90 -16.25
CA TYR A 241 1.09 -34.25 -15.26
C TYR A 241 1.36 -34.83 -13.86
N ALA A 242 2.53 -35.45 -13.67
CA ALA A 242 2.89 -36.08 -12.42
C ALA A 242 2.88 -35.08 -11.26
N LYS A 243 2.38 -35.54 -10.12
CA LYS A 243 2.33 -34.78 -8.87
C LYS A 243 3.66 -34.91 -8.15
N GLY A 244 4.32 -33.78 -7.93
CA GLY A 244 5.58 -33.70 -7.19
C GLY A 244 6.82 -33.78 -8.09
N VAL A 245 7.87 -33.09 -7.63
CA VAL A 245 9.13 -32.88 -8.38
C VAL A 245 9.79 -34.20 -8.80
N GLU A 246 9.80 -35.21 -7.93
CA GLU A 246 10.49 -36.48 -8.20
C GLU A 246 9.79 -37.32 -9.27
N ALA A 247 8.46 -37.42 -9.21
CA ALA A 247 7.69 -38.17 -10.19
C ALA A 247 7.73 -37.49 -11.57
N PHE A 248 7.56 -36.15 -11.59
CA PHE A 248 7.69 -35.37 -12.82
C PHE A 248 9.08 -35.52 -13.46
N ARG A 249 10.14 -35.45 -12.64
CA ARG A 249 11.52 -35.69 -13.09
C ARG A 249 11.73 -37.11 -13.62
N ALA A 250 11.11 -38.11 -12.99
CA ALA A 250 11.23 -39.51 -13.40
C ALA A 250 10.61 -39.73 -14.79
N ASP A 251 9.41 -39.20 -15.04
CA ASP A 251 8.74 -39.25 -16.35
C ASP A 251 9.64 -38.65 -17.43
N LEU A 252 10.12 -37.41 -17.23
CA LEU A 252 10.95 -36.72 -18.21
C LEU A 252 12.30 -37.43 -18.43
N THR A 253 12.87 -38.01 -17.37
CA THR A 253 14.10 -38.80 -17.50
C THR A 253 13.87 -40.07 -18.32
N GLY A 254 12.69 -40.68 -18.23
CA GLY A 254 12.28 -41.82 -19.05
C GLY A 254 12.36 -41.49 -20.54
N THR A 255 11.67 -40.44 -20.97
CA THR A 255 11.67 -39.98 -22.37
C THR A 255 13.07 -39.60 -22.83
N ARG A 256 13.82 -38.84 -22.02
CA ARG A 256 15.21 -38.46 -22.32
C ARG A 256 16.10 -39.67 -22.58
N ASN A 257 15.95 -40.73 -21.79
CA ASN A 257 16.74 -41.94 -21.96
C ASN A 257 16.38 -42.68 -23.25
N GLN A 258 15.10 -42.74 -23.62
CA GLN A 258 14.66 -43.31 -24.89
C GLN A 258 15.18 -42.51 -26.08
N ALA A 259 15.09 -41.18 -26.01
CA ALA A 259 15.61 -40.26 -27.03
C ALA A 259 17.11 -40.43 -27.23
N ARG A 260 17.86 -40.48 -26.13
CA ARG A 260 19.31 -40.73 -26.14
C ARG A 260 19.66 -42.09 -26.72
N ALA A 261 18.90 -43.14 -26.38
CA ALA A 261 19.12 -44.48 -26.91
C ALA A 261 18.85 -44.57 -28.43
N ALA A 262 17.86 -43.82 -28.92
CA ALA A 262 17.52 -43.74 -30.34
C ALA A 262 18.35 -42.71 -31.12
N GLY A 263 19.15 -41.88 -30.46
CA GLY A 263 19.90 -40.80 -31.10
C GLY A 263 19.02 -39.68 -31.66
N LYS A 264 17.86 -39.43 -31.03
CA LYS A 264 16.86 -38.44 -31.48
C LYS A 264 16.72 -37.27 -30.50
N PRO A 265 16.35 -36.06 -30.96
CA PRO A 265 15.95 -34.96 -30.08
C PRO A 265 14.63 -35.30 -29.36
N TRP A 266 14.33 -34.53 -28.31
CA TRP A 266 13.10 -34.71 -27.55
C TRP A 266 12.57 -33.39 -26.99
N ILE A 267 11.26 -33.35 -26.74
CA ILE A 267 10.55 -32.17 -26.25
C ILE A 267 9.39 -32.57 -25.32
N VAL A 268 8.99 -31.69 -24.42
CA VAL A 268 7.77 -31.86 -23.62
C VAL A 268 6.61 -31.13 -24.31
N THR A 269 5.77 -31.85 -25.05
CA THR A 269 4.64 -31.25 -25.79
C THR A 269 3.45 -30.88 -24.90
N GLU A 270 3.43 -31.33 -23.65
CA GLU A 270 2.43 -30.87 -22.69
C GLU A 270 2.84 -31.10 -21.23
N CYS A 271 2.78 -30.06 -20.41
CA CYS A 271 3.03 -30.16 -18.96
C CYS A 271 2.32 -29.04 -18.19
N CYS A 272 2.50 -28.98 -16.87
CA CYS A 272 1.93 -27.92 -16.02
C CYS A 272 0.40 -27.88 -16.10
N ASN A 273 -0.27 -28.96 -15.67
CA ASN A 273 -1.72 -29.01 -15.46
C ASN A 273 -2.04 -28.85 -13.96
N PRO A 274 -2.37 -27.64 -13.48
CA PRO A 274 -2.62 -27.37 -12.07
C PRO A 274 -3.85 -28.12 -11.53
N ALA A 275 -4.86 -28.32 -12.37
CA ALA A 275 -6.05 -29.12 -12.05
C ALA A 275 -5.68 -30.57 -11.68
N ALA A 276 -4.64 -31.11 -12.33
CA ALA A 276 -4.09 -32.43 -12.05
C ALA A 276 -3.02 -32.42 -10.95
N GLY A 277 -2.74 -31.28 -10.29
CA GLY A 277 -1.71 -31.13 -9.25
C GLY A 277 -0.28 -30.98 -9.79
N SER A 278 -0.12 -30.76 -11.10
CA SER A 278 1.17 -30.45 -11.75
C SER A 278 1.30 -28.94 -11.94
N THR A 279 1.91 -28.24 -10.97
CA THR A 279 1.99 -26.77 -10.96
C THR A 279 3.22 -26.23 -11.71
N TYR A 280 3.13 -24.99 -12.19
CA TYR A 280 4.20 -24.29 -12.90
C TYR A 280 5.47 -24.15 -12.04
N GLU A 281 5.29 -23.81 -10.76
CA GLU A 281 6.38 -23.61 -9.81
C GLU A 281 7.16 -24.90 -9.52
N MET A 282 6.52 -26.05 -9.69
CA MET A 282 7.13 -27.37 -9.53
C MET A 282 7.78 -27.86 -10.83
N ALA A 283 7.08 -27.77 -11.95
CA ALA A 283 7.51 -28.35 -13.22
C ALA A 283 8.60 -27.52 -13.92
N LEU A 284 8.48 -26.19 -13.95
CA LEU A 284 9.40 -25.32 -14.71
C LEU A 284 10.86 -25.37 -14.21
N PRO A 285 11.15 -25.46 -12.90
CA PRO A 285 12.53 -25.71 -12.44
C PRO A 285 13.12 -27.02 -12.96
N VAL A 286 12.34 -28.10 -13.00
CA VAL A 286 12.80 -29.40 -13.50
C VAL A 286 13.07 -29.33 -15.00
N LEU A 287 12.19 -28.67 -15.77
CA LEU A 287 12.37 -28.45 -17.21
C LEU A 287 13.64 -27.64 -17.50
N ARG A 288 13.93 -26.62 -16.68
CA ARG A 288 15.18 -25.84 -16.76
C ARG A 288 16.41 -26.67 -16.40
N GLU A 289 16.33 -27.51 -15.38
CA GLU A 289 17.44 -28.38 -14.98
C GLU A 289 17.76 -29.43 -16.05
N LEU A 290 16.73 -30.00 -16.67
CA LEU A 290 16.88 -30.96 -17.76
C LEU A 290 17.24 -30.31 -19.09
N ASP A 291 17.22 -28.97 -19.16
CA ASP A 291 17.49 -28.17 -20.34
C ASP A 291 16.68 -28.68 -21.55
N VAL A 292 15.35 -28.70 -21.42
CA VAL A 292 14.43 -29.23 -22.45
C VAL A 292 13.40 -28.19 -22.88
N GLY A 293 13.01 -28.23 -24.15
CA GLY A 293 11.90 -27.44 -24.67
C GLY A 293 10.55 -27.93 -24.13
N TYR A 294 9.61 -27.01 -23.96
CA TYR A 294 8.30 -27.37 -23.42
C TYR A 294 7.15 -26.50 -23.92
N THR A 295 5.95 -27.07 -23.89
CA THR A 295 4.67 -26.36 -23.99
C THR A 295 3.83 -26.60 -22.73
N VAL A 296 3.40 -25.52 -22.07
CA VAL A 296 2.52 -25.61 -20.90
C VAL A 296 1.07 -25.86 -21.32
N TRP A 297 0.27 -26.41 -20.40
CA TRP A 297 -1.07 -26.94 -20.68
C TRP A 297 -1.97 -26.00 -21.46
N GLN A 298 -2.00 -24.70 -21.13
CA GLN A 298 -2.86 -23.74 -21.85
C GLN A 298 -2.41 -22.29 -21.63
N LEU A 299 -2.54 -21.45 -22.67
CA LEU A 299 -2.30 -20.02 -22.60
C LEU A 299 -3.51 -19.26 -22.03
N ILE A 300 -4.67 -19.38 -22.67
CA ILE A 300 -5.87 -18.56 -22.41
C ILE A 300 -6.82 -19.25 -21.47
N ILE A 301 -7.35 -18.50 -20.52
CA ILE A 301 -8.47 -18.90 -19.65
C ILE A 301 -9.77 -18.43 -20.31
N GLY A 302 -10.38 -19.32 -21.11
CA GLY A 302 -11.48 -18.99 -22.02
C GLY A 302 -12.85 -19.58 -21.64
N ARG A 303 -13.70 -19.82 -22.64
CA ARG A 303 -15.01 -20.49 -22.50
C ARG A 303 -14.92 -22.00 -22.46
N ASP A 304 -13.74 -22.58 -22.68
CA ASP A 304 -13.51 -24.02 -22.56
C ASP A 304 -13.72 -24.52 -21.12
N GLN A 305 -13.79 -25.83 -20.96
CA GLN A 305 -14.16 -26.44 -19.68
C GLN A 305 -13.11 -26.27 -18.56
N PHE A 306 -11.86 -25.93 -18.91
CA PHE A 306 -10.77 -25.72 -17.94
C PHE A 306 -10.68 -24.26 -17.47
N ARG A 307 -11.67 -23.43 -17.81
CA ARG A 307 -11.80 -21.99 -17.45
C ARG A 307 -11.53 -21.63 -15.99
N SER A 308 -11.61 -22.59 -15.07
CA SER A 308 -11.34 -22.38 -13.63
C SER A 308 -10.09 -23.09 -13.11
N ALA A 309 -9.40 -23.88 -13.94
CA ALA A 309 -8.40 -24.83 -13.47
C ALA A 309 -7.06 -24.80 -14.24
N SER A 310 -7.06 -24.41 -15.52
CA SER A 310 -5.86 -24.42 -16.36
C SER A 310 -5.83 -23.24 -17.35
N GLY A 311 -4.66 -22.61 -17.49
CA GLY A 311 -4.45 -21.38 -18.29
C GLY A 311 -3.59 -20.35 -17.54
N LEU A 312 -3.04 -19.36 -18.27
CA LEU A 312 -2.17 -18.32 -17.71
C LEU A 312 -2.83 -16.93 -17.70
N VAL A 313 -3.51 -16.56 -18.79
CA VAL A 313 -4.05 -15.21 -19.01
C VAL A 313 -5.52 -15.24 -19.41
N TYR A 314 -6.30 -14.31 -18.87
CA TYR A 314 -7.70 -14.09 -19.20
C TYR A 314 -7.86 -13.22 -20.45
N PRO A 315 -9.05 -13.17 -21.06
CA PRO A 315 -9.27 -12.44 -22.31
C PRO A 315 -9.11 -10.92 -22.17
N ASP A 316 -9.19 -10.39 -20.95
CA ASP A 316 -8.99 -8.97 -20.62
C ASP A 316 -7.51 -8.61 -20.37
N GLY A 317 -6.59 -9.58 -20.46
CA GLY A 317 -5.16 -9.40 -20.24
C GLY A 317 -4.72 -9.54 -18.78
N THR A 318 -5.67 -9.74 -17.86
CA THR A 318 -5.34 -10.11 -16.48
C THR A 318 -4.88 -11.57 -16.41
N VAL A 319 -4.10 -11.93 -15.39
CA VAL A 319 -3.51 -13.27 -15.25
C VAL A 319 -4.08 -13.99 -14.05
N ARG A 320 -3.96 -15.30 -14.02
CA ARG A 320 -4.47 -16.10 -12.89
C ARG A 320 -3.64 -15.90 -11.63
N ARG A 321 -2.31 -16.05 -11.77
CA ARG A 321 -1.33 -15.76 -10.73
C ARG A 321 -0.09 -15.17 -11.37
N ILE A 322 0.36 -14.03 -10.86
CA ILE A 322 1.61 -13.41 -11.29
C ILE A 322 2.77 -14.40 -11.09
N ALA A 323 2.79 -15.17 -10.01
CA ALA A 323 3.83 -16.16 -9.75
C ALA A 323 3.94 -17.25 -10.85
N GLU A 324 2.84 -17.63 -11.49
CA GLU A 324 2.85 -18.59 -12.60
C GLU A 324 3.44 -17.98 -13.85
N VAL A 325 3.03 -16.75 -14.15
CA VAL A 325 3.54 -15.96 -15.27
C VAL A 325 5.02 -15.65 -15.08
N GLU A 326 5.45 -15.31 -13.87
CA GLU A 326 6.86 -15.12 -13.51
C GLU A 326 7.66 -16.41 -13.63
N ALA A 327 7.07 -17.56 -13.26
CA ALA A 327 7.73 -18.85 -13.40
C ALA A 327 7.96 -19.21 -14.88
N VAL A 328 7.01 -18.88 -15.75
CA VAL A 328 7.08 -19.00 -17.22
C VAL A 328 8.09 -18.03 -17.81
N MET A 329 8.00 -16.74 -17.46
CA MET A 329 8.91 -15.67 -17.91
C MET A 329 10.33 -15.84 -17.40
N ASN A 330 10.50 -16.53 -16.27
CA ASN A 330 11.74 -16.56 -15.49
C ASN A 330 12.26 -15.14 -15.17
N ALA A 331 11.33 -14.20 -14.98
CA ALA A 331 11.54 -12.78 -14.72
C ALA A 331 10.28 -12.20 -14.08
N ARG A 332 10.36 -10.98 -13.53
CA ARG A 332 9.18 -10.28 -12.97
C ARG A 332 8.17 -9.96 -14.08
N ALA A 333 6.89 -10.24 -13.82
CA ALA A 333 5.79 -10.07 -14.77
C ALA A 333 5.28 -8.61 -14.82
N VAL A 334 6.13 -7.69 -15.29
CA VAL A 334 5.79 -6.27 -15.40
C VAL A 334 4.69 -6.06 -16.45
N GLY A 335 3.58 -5.41 -16.05
CA GLY A 335 2.45 -5.12 -16.94
C GLY A 335 1.37 -6.19 -16.99
N PHE A 336 1.47 -7.24 -16.17
CA PHE A 336 0.37 -8.16 -15.90
C PHE A 336 -0.24 -7.88 -14.53
N GLU A 337 -1.56 -7.97 -14.44
CA GLU A 337 -2.32 -7.83 -13.19
C GLU A 337 -3.11 -9.11 -12.95
N GLU A 338 -3.19 -9.60 -11.71
CA GLU A 338 -4.03 -10.75 -11.42
C GLU A 338 -5.51 -10.39 -11.60
N LYS A 339 -6.31 -11.28 -12.19
CA LYS A 339 -7.74 -11.06 -12.37
C LYS A 339 -8.40 -10.95 -10.99
N PRO A 340 -9.06 -9.83 -10.66
CA PRO A 340 -9.90 -9.76 -9.48
C PRO A 340 -11.06 -10.74 -9.69
N ASP A 341 -11.36 -11.59 -8.71
CA ASP A 341 -12.62 -12.33 -8.77
C ASP A 341 -13.81 -11.36 -8.56
N GLU A 342 -15.03 -11.86 -8.78
CA GLU A 342 -16.29 -11.13 -8.61
C GLU A 342 -16.56 -10.73 -7.13
N HIS A 343 -15.65 -11.08 -6.21
CA HIS A 343 -15.75 -10.93 -4.75
C HIS A 343 -14.47 -10.41 -4.06
N GLY A 344 -13.47 -9.88 -4.79
CA GLY A 344 -12.22 -9.36 -4.24
C GLY A 344 -11.18 -10.35 -3.67
N ALA A 345 -11.13 -11.63 -4.04
CA ALA A 345 -10.07 -12.58 -3.68
C ALA A 345 -9.37 -13.25 -4.89
N PRO A 346 -8.12 -13.74 -4.75
CA PRO A 346 -7.51 -14.61 -5.75
C PRO A 346 -8.09 -16.02 -5.61
N HIS A 347 -8.89 -16.46 -6.58
CA HIS A 347 -9.30 -17.87 -6.68
C HIS A 347 -8.06 -18.77 -6.87
N LEU A 348 -8.07 -19.90 -6.17
CA LEU A 348 -7.11 -21.03 -6.19
C LEU A 348 -6.02 -21.01 -5.11
N HIS A 349 -6.41 -21.26 -3.86
CA HIS A 349 -5.63 -22.20 -3.01
C HIS A 349 -6.49 -23.09 -2.09
N ASP A 350 -7.82 -23.07 -2.20
CA ASP A 350 -8.69 -23.92 -1.38
C ASP A 350 -9.24 -25.07 -2.26
N ILE A 351 -8.47 -26.16 -2.37
CA ILE A 351 -8.89 -27.40 -3.03
C ILE A 351 -10.31 -27.82 -2.58
N PRO A 352 -10.67 -27.73 -1.28
CA PRO A 352 -12.05 -27.87 -0.80
C PRO A 352 -13.10 -26.92 -1.41
N LEU A 353 -12.79 -25.63 -1.64
CA LEU A 353 -13.70 -24.65 -2.26
C LEU A 353 -13.90 -24.92 -3.75
N LEU A 354 -12.82 -25.27 -4.46
CA LEU A 354 -12.92 -25.73 -5.85
C LEU A 354 -13.70 -27.04 -5.95
N LEU A 355 -13.52 -27.94 -4.97
CA LEU A 355 -14.32 -29.15 -4.85
C LEU A 355 -15.79 -28.83 -4.61
N ALA A 356 -16.09 -27.85 -3.76
CA ALA A 356 -17.44 -27.39 -3.46
C ALA A 356 -18.13 -26.81 -4.69
N GLU A 357 -17.48 -25.88 -5.39
CA GLU A 357 -17.97 -25.28 -6.63
C GLU A 357 -18.12 -26.33 -7.75
N TYR A 358 -17.17 -27.27 -7.84
CA TYR A 358 -17.20 -28.39 -8.78
C TYR A 358 -18.32 -29.39 -8.47
N LEU A 359 -18.60 -29.65 -7.18
CA LEU A 359 -19.70 -30.51 -6.73
C LEU A 359 -21.07 -29.82 -6.93
N GLU A 360 -21.16 -28.52 -6.66
CA GLU A 360 -22.37 -27.72 -6.84
C GLU A 360 -22.75 -27.58 -8.32
N ALA A 361 -21.77 -27.29 -9.19
CA ALA A 361 -21.96 -27.30 -10.64
C ALA A 361 -22.34 -28.70 -11.17
N SER A 362 -21.88 -29.77 -10.51
CA SER A 362 -22.22 -31.14 -10.88
C SER A 362 -23.65 -31.52 -10.48
N VAL A 363 -24.13 -31.08 -9.32
CA VAL A 363 -25.53 -31.24 -8.90
C VAL A 363 -26.47 -30.51 -9.87
N GLN A 364 -26.08 -29.33 -10.35
CA GLN A 364 -26.84 -28.56 -11.33
C GLN A 364 -26.81 -29.16 -12.75
N ALA A 365 -25.73 -29.87 -13.12
CA ALA A 365 -25.55 -30.45 -14.46
C ALA A 365 -26.12 -31.87 -14.65
N GLY A 366 -26.61 -32.51 -13.58
CA GLY A 366 -27.29 -33.83 -13.66
C GLY A 366 -26.37 -35.00 -14.01
N VAL A 367 -25.33 -35.25 -13.20
CA VAL A 367 -24.31 -36.27 -13.50
C VAL A 367 -24.70 -37.70 -13.11
N ASN A 368 -24.16 -38.68 -13.84
CA ASN A 368 -24.42 -40.13 -13.74
C ASN A 368 -23.42 -40.88 -12.82
N GLU A 369 -23.74 -42.15 -12.54
CA GLU A 369 -23.15 -43.04 -11.51
C GLU A 369 -21.62 -43.19 -11.54
N VAL A 370 -21.00 -43.05 -12.72
CA VAL A 370 -19.55 -43.16 -12.91
C VAL A 370 -18.81 -41.99 -12.24
N THR A 371 -19.36 -40.79 -12.38
CA THR A 371 -18.72 -39.57 -11.86
C THR A 371 -18.80 -39.43 -10.34
N TRP A 372 -19.82 -39.99 -9.68
CA TRP A 372 -19.91 -40.00 -8.21
C TRP A 372 -18.82 -40.87 -7.58
N ARG A 373 -18.56 -42.04 -8.17
CA ARG A 373 -17.63 -43.03 -7.62
C ARG A 373 -16.19 -42.53 -7.66
N GLU A 374 -15.77 -41.94 -8.77
CA GLU A 374 -14.45 -41.33 -8.96
C GLU A 374 -14.22 -40.15 -8.01
N ARG A 375 -15.26 -39.36 -7.73
CA ARG A 375 -15.19 -38.14 -6.91
C ARG A 375 -15.12 -38.41 -5.41
N VAL A 376 -15.89 -39.37 -4.90
CA VAL A 376 -15.78 -39.79 -3.49
C VAL A 376 -14.40 -40.41 -3.21
N THR A 377 -13.89 -41.22 -4.14
CA THR A 377 -12.55 -41.82 -4.01
C THR A 377 -11.44 -40.77 -4.06
N LEU A 378 -11.59 -39.71 -4.84
CA LEU A 378 -10.69 -38.55 -4.82
C LEU A 378 -10.70 -37.85 -3.46
N ILE A 379 -11.89 -37.59 -2.88
CA ILE A 379 -12.03 -36.95 -1.57
C ILE A 379 -11.38 -37.81 -0.45
N GLU A 380 -11.63 -39.10 -0.43
CA GLU A 380 -11.03 -40.04 0.53
C GLU A 380 -9.51 -40.09 0.43
N SER A 381 -8.96 -39.97 -0.79
CA SER A 381 -7.52 -39.93 -1.03
C SER A 381 -6.85 -38.64 -0.55
N LEU A 382 -7.58 -37.51 -0.63
CA LEU A 382 -7.11 -36.20 -0.14
C LEU A 382 -7.11 -36.15 1.39
N LEU A 383 -8.10 -36.77 2.05
CA LEU A 383 -8.21 -36.85 3.51
C LEU A 383 -7.25 -37.87 4.16
N ALA A 384 -6.49 -38.63 3.36
CA ALA A 384 -5.54 -39.64 3.84
C ALA A 384 -4.08 -39.13 3.96
N GLN A 385 -3.81 -37.85 3.65
CA GLN A 385 -2.45 -37.30 3.71
C GLN A 385 -1.99 -36.99 5.15
N PRO A 386 -0.69 -37.16 5.50
CA PRO A 386 -0.19 -36.81 6.82
C PRO A 386 0.07 -35.30 6.94
N GLY A 387 -0.69 -34.64 7.82
CA GLY A 387 -0.49 -33.23 8.16
C GLY A 387 -1.78 -32.44 8.27
N GLY A 388 -2.34 -32.32 9.48
CA GLY A 388 -3.02 -31.09 9.89
C GLY A 388 -4.55 -30.94 9.72
N PHE A 389 -5.38 -31.96 9.92
CA PHE A 389 -6.84 -31.75 10.06
C PHE A 389 -7.47 -32.20 11.40
N GLY A 390 -6.71 -32.84 12.30
CA GLY A 390 -7.18 -33.21 13.64
C GLY A 390 -8.53 -33.96 13.65
N SER A 391 -9.33 -33.75 14.71
CA SER A 391 -10.64 -34.39 14.92
C SER A 391 -11.74 -33.97 13.92
N GLU A 392 -11.45 -33.00 13.06
CA GLU A 392 -12.37 -32.52 12.01
C GLU A 392 -12.38 -33.48 10.80
N ALA A 393 -11.20 -34.00 10.41
CA ALA A 393 -11.09 -34.98 9.32
C ALA A 393 -11.82 -36.29 9.64
N ASP A 394 -11.83 -36.72 10.90
CA ASP A 394 -12.55 -37.93 11.32
C ASP A 394 -14.07 -37.74 11.21
N ARG A 395 -14.58 -36.54 11.51
CA ARG A 395 -16.00 -36.20 11.34
C ARG A 395 -16.41 -36.12 9.88
N VAL A 396 -15.60 -35.48 9.04
CA VAL A 396 -15.85 -35.38 7.59
C VAL A 396 -15.81 -36.76 6.95
N ARG A 397 -14.86 -37.61 7.35
CA ARG A 397 -14.76 -39.00 6.88
C ARG A 397 -15.98 -39.83 7.30
N ALA A 398 -16.44 -39.71 8.54
CA ALA A 398 -17.65 -40.40 9.00
C ALA A 398 -18.89 -39.98 8.20
N ALA A 399 -19.07 -38.67 7.97
CA ALA A 399 -20.23 -38.16 7.26
C ALA A 399 -20.19 -38.46 5.74
N LEU A 400 -19.00 -38.56 5.13
CA LEU A 400 -18.83 -39.05 3.76
C LEU A 400 -19.15 -40.54 3.63
N LEU A 401 -18.78 -41.35 4.63
CA LEU A 401 -19.14 -42.77 4.69
C LEU A 401 -20.67 -42.94 4.81
N ASP A 402 -21.32 -42.15 5.66
CA ASP A 402 -22.79 -42.15 5.79
C ASP A 402 -23.48 -41.72 4.49
N ALA A 403 -22.98 -40.67 3.83
CA ALA A 403 -23.49 -40.22 2.53
C ALA A 403 -23.28 -41.28 1.43
N ARG A 404 -22.15 -41.98 1.44
CA ARG A 404 -21.85 -43.09 0.53
C ARG A 404 -22.80 -44.27 0.78
N GLN A 405 -23.06 -44.60 2.03
CA GLN A 405 -23.98 -45.68 2.41
C GLN A 405 -25.43 -45.35 2.02
N ALA A 406 -25.86 -44.08 2.17
CA ALA A 406 -27.15 -43.60 1.69
C ALA A 406 -27.26 -43.66 0.16
N TYR A 407 -26.20 -43.29 -0.56
CA TYR A 407 -26.14 -43.38 -2.02
C TYR A 407 -26.21 -44.82 -2.52
N ASP A 408 -25.38 -45.71 -1.96
CA ASP A 408 -25.33 -47.14 -2.31
C ASP A 408 -26.64 -47.87 -1.92
N GLY A 409 -27.38 -47.35 -0.93
CA GLY A 409 -28.72 -47.79 -0.54
C GLY A 409 -29.88 -47.22 -1.37
N GLY A 410 -29.62 -46.33 -2.33
CA GLY A 410 -30.60 -45.76 -3.25
C GLY A 410 -31.23 -44.42 -2.82
N ASP A 411 -30.88 -43.89 -1.64
CA ASP A 411 -31.36 -42.57 -1.16
C ASP A 411 -30.38 -41.45 -1.57
N ARG A 412 -30.45 -41.11 -2.85
CA ARG A 412 -29.57 -40.12 -3.47
C ARG A 412 -29.78 -38.71 -2.92
N GLN A 413 -31.01 -38.37 -2.53
CA GLN A 413 -31.34 -37.02 -2.04
C GLN A 413 -30.75 -36.77 -0.65
N ALA A 414 -30.80 -37.75 0.24
CA ALA A 414 -30.15 -37.68 1.55
C ALA A 414 -28.62 -37.61 1.44
N ALA A 415 -28.03 -38.40 0.53
CA ALA A 415 -26.59 -38.37 0.26
C ALA A 415 -26.12 -36.98 -0.20
N PHE A 416 -26.85 -36.33 -1.12
CA PHE A 416 -26.48 -34.99 -1.60
C PHE A 416 -26.68 -33.89 -0.56
N ALA A 417 -27.75 -33.94 0.24
CA ALA A 417 -27.99 -32.96 1.30
C ALA A 417 -26.91 -33.01 2.40
N ALA A 418 -26.44 -34.20 2.76
CA ALA A 418 -25.37 -34.38 3.74
C ALA A 418 -24.03 -33.78 3.27
N VAL A 419 -23.69 -34.00 1.99
CA VAL A 419 -22.47 -33.44 1.38
C VAL A 419 -22.54 -31.91 1.29
N ALA A 420 -23.67 -31.34 0.89
CA ALA A 420 -23.85 -29.89 0.80
C ALA A 420 -23.74 -29.20 2.18
N ALA A 421 -24.26 -29.82 3.24
CA ALA A 421 -24.16 -29.30 4.60
C ALA A 421 -22.72 -29.28 5.14
N LEU A 422 -21.93 -30.32 4.86
CA LEU A 422 -20.51 -30.39 5.21
C LEU A 422 -19.69 -29.31 4.49
N VAL A 423 -19.98 -29.07 3.21
CA VAL A 423 -19.35 -28.02 2.39
C VAL A 423 -19.61 -26.63 2.98
N ALA A 424 -20.86 -26.35 3.38
CA ALA A 424 -21.21 -25.08 3.99
C ALA A 424 -20.53 -24.84 5.36
N GLN A 425 -20.35 -25.90 6.15
CA GLN A 425 -19.73 -25.81 7.48
C GLN A 425 -18.20 -25.70 7.43
N ALA A 426 -17.54 -26.38 6.50
CA ALA A 426 -16.08 -26.33 6.32
C ALA A 426 -15.59 -24.98 5.77
N ALA A 427 -16.44 -24.24 5.05
CA ALA A 427 -16.10 -22.94 4.47
C ALA A 427 -16.07 -21.78 5.50
N GLU A 428 -16.72 -21.92 6.65
CA GLU A 428 -16.96 -20.81 7.59
C GLU A 428 -15.69 -20.25 8.29
N PRO A 429 -14.72 -21.08 8.76
CA PRO A 429 -13.48 -20.58 9.35
C PRO A 429 -12.49 -20.03 8.31
N HIS A 430 -12.47 -20.60 7.09
CA HIS A 430 -11.52 -20.24 6.03
C HIS A 430 -11.94 -19.03 5.20
N ARG A 431 -13.25 -18.72 5.12
CA ARG A 431 -13.76 -17.42 4.66
C ARG A 431 -13.24 -16.25 5.49
N LYS A 432 -12.95 -16.47 6.78
CA LYS A 432 -12.43 -15.44 7.68
C LYS A 432 -10.91 -15.33 7.66
N ASN A 433 -10.13 -16.40 7.43
CA ASN A 433 -8.66 -16.34 7.33
C ASN A 433 -8.12 -17.52 6.49
N PRO A 434 -7.77 -17.33 5.20
CA PRO A 434 -7.15 -18.39 4.40
C PRO A 434 -5.66 -18.54 4.79
N PRO A 435 -5.18 -19.73 5.19
CA PRO A 435 -3.76 -19.98 5.37
C PRO A 435 -3.07 -20.04 4.00
N ARG A 436 -1.89 -19.40 3.89
CA ARG A 436 -0.98 -19.56 2.76
C ARG A 436 -0.09 -20.79 3.03
N PRO A 437 0.22 -21.65 2.06
CA PRO A 437 1.45 -22.43 2.15
C PRO A 437 2.62 -21.44 2.11
N ALA A 438 3.41 -21.41 3.20
CA ALA A 438 4.61 -20.59 3.30
C ALA A 438 5.42 -20.67 1.98
N PRO A 439 5.88 -19.53 1.41
CA PRO A 439 6.71 -19.58 0.22
C PRO A 439 7.90 -20.52 0.49
N PRO A 440 8.26 -21.42 -0.45
CA PRO A 440 9.32 -22.41 -0.24
C PRO A 440 10.71 -21.77 -0.08
N PHE A 441 10.81 -20.45 -0.26
CA PHE A 441 11.98 -19.61 -0.05
C PHE A 441 11.64 -18.42 0.85
N ALA A 442 12.64 -17.91 1.58
CA ALA A 442 12.47 -16.68 2.35
C ALA A 442 12.23 -15.50 1.41
N LEU A 443 11.23 -14.66 1.70
CA LEU A 443 11.06 -13.37 1.04
C LEU A 443 12.16 -12.43 1.53
N GLN A 444 12.79 -11.67 0.64
CA GLN A 444 13.92 -10.83 1.02
C GLN A 444 13.59 -9.33 0.93
N ALA A 445 14.16 -8.58 1.87
CA ALA A 445 14.20 -7.14 1.85
C ALA A 445 15.64 -6.68 2.10
N THR A 446 16.16 -5.85 1.21
CA THR A 446 17.44 -5.18 1.39
C THR A 446 17.21 -3.79 1.95
N VAL A 447 17.74 -3.54 3.14
CA VAL A 447 17.74 -2.24 3.81
C VAL A 447 19.08 -1.57 3.52
N TYR A 448 19.03 -0.43 2.86
CA TYR A 448 20.16 0.50 2.78
C TYR A 448 19.92 1.63 3.76
N ARG A 449 20.88 1.94 4.63
CA ARG A 449 20.84 3.19 5.38
C ARG A 449 21.73 4.20 4.70
N ASP A 450 21.23 5.41 4.54
CA ASP A 450 22.02 6.52 4.01
C ASP A 450 23.06 7.02 5.06
N VAL A 451 23.81 8.06 4.71
CA VAL A 451 24.82 8.67 5.62
C VAL A 451 24.24 9.33 6.88
N TYR A 452 22.93 9.56 6.93
CA TYR A 452 22.19 10.10 8.09
C TYR A 452 21.40 9.01 8.83
N GLY A 453 21.57 7.75 8.43
CA GLY A 453 20.94 6.59 9.04
C GLY A 453 19.52 6.29 8.55
N VAL A 454 18.97 7.06 7.60
CA VAL A 454 17.60 6.87 7.09
C VAL A 454 17.51 5.55 6.33
N PRO A 455 16.56 4.66 6.67
CA PRO A 455 16.43 3.38 5.99
C PRO A 455 15.63 3.49 4.68
N HIS A 456 16.21 2.94 3.62
CA HIS A 456 15.60 2.70 2.32
C HIS A 456 15.43 1.19 2.12
N ILE A 457 14.19 0.72 2.15
CA ILE A 457 13.82 -0.70 2.09
C ILE A 457 13.47 -1.06 0.64
N TYR A 458 14.25 -1.94 0.02
CA TYR A 458 13.96 -2.54 -1.29
C TYR A 458 13.58 -4.01 -1.09
N ALA A 459 12.34 -4.39 -1.39
CA ALA A 459 11.84 -5.73 -1.07
C ALA A 459 11.15 -6.42 -2.24
N ASP A 460 11.14 -7.76 -2.18
CA ASP A 460 10.46 -8.60 -3.17
C ASP A 460 8.93 -8.55 -3.06
N SER A 461 8.42 -8.24 -1.88
CA SER A 461 6.98 -8.08 -1.62
C SER A 461 6.70 -7.02 -0.55
N GLU A 462 5.44 -6.56 -0.48
CA GLU A 462 5.02 -5.61 0.54
C GLU A 462 5.10 -6.21 1.95
N GLU A 463 4.89 -7.52 2.12
CA GLU A 463 5.06 -8.21 3.41
C GLU A 463 6.53 -8.23 3.87
N ALA A 464 7.46 -8.53 2.95
CA ALA A 464 8.90 -8.47 3.27
C ALA A 464 9.33 -7.03 3.61
N ALA A 465 8.76 -6.04 2.93
CA ALA A 465 8.95 -4.64 3.28
C ALA A 465 8.40 -4.32 4.67
N ALA A 466 7.16 -4.71 4.98
CA ALA A 466 6.54 -4.49 6.28
C ALA A 466 7.36 -5.09 7.42
N TYR A 467 7.80 -6.35 7.25
CA TYR A 467 8.69 -7.02 8.19
C TYR A 467 10.01 -6.25 8.38
N ALA A 468 10.64 -5.81 7.30
CA ALA A 468 11.88 -5.03 7.37
C ALA A 468 11.68 -3.66 8.03
N ILE A 469 10.59 -2.95 7.72
CA ILE A 469 10.21 -1.67 8.34
C ILE A 469 10.12 -1.84 9.86
N ALA A 470 9.39 -2.85 10.35
CA ALA A 470 9.31 -3.14 11.79
C ALA A 470 10.69 -3.31 12.43
N ARG A 471 11.56 -4.10 11.81
CA ARG A 471 12.91 -4.38 12.30
C ARG A 471 13.75 -3.11 12.42
N VAL A 472 13.82 -2.31 11.37
CA VAL A 472 14.67 -1.10 11.35
C VAL A 472 14.08 0.03 12.20
N GLN A 473 12.75 0.07 12.34
CA GLN A 473 12.06 0.99 13.22
C GLN A 473 12.42 0.71 14.69
N CYS A 474 12.44 -0.57 15.12
CA CYS A 474 12.92 -0.95 16.46
C CYS A 474 14.43 -0.73 16.66
N GLU A 475 15.25 -0.93 15.62
CA GLU A 475 16.68 -0.59 15.68
C GLU A 475 16.90 0.90 15.98
N ASP A 476 16.04 1.78 15.46
CA ASP A 476 16.18 3.23 15.66
C ASP A 476 15.51 3.73 16.95
N MET A 477 14.38 3.15 17.33
CA MET A 477 13.50 3.69 18.37
C MET A 477 13.25 2.76 19.56
N GLY A 478 13.65 1.50 19.47
CA GLY A 478 13.56 0.53 20.56
C GLY A 478 12.16 0.39 21.15
N MET A 479 12.07 0.46 22.48
CA MET A 479 10.81 0.33 23.23
C MET A 479 9.75 1.40 22.93
N GLN A 480 10.12 2.52 22.31
CA GLN A 480 9.16 3.54 21.89
C GLN A 480 8.10 2.96 20.95
N VAL A 481 8.47 2.05 20.04
CA VAL A 481 7.52 1.40 19.10
C VAL A 481 6.42 0.65 19.86
N PHE A 482 6.79 -0.15 20.87
CA PHE A 482 5.83 -0.93 21.66
C PHE A 482 5.00 -0.05 22.61
N ARG A 483 5.55 1.08 23.07
CA ARG A 483 4.79 2.09 23.82
C ARG A 483 3.67 2.69 22.98
N SER A 484 3.94 3.02 21.72
CA SER A 484 2.93 3.53 20.79
C SER A 484 1.84 2.50 20.50
N LEU A 485 2.17 1.20 20.40
CA LEU A 485 1.15 0.15 20.28
C LEU A 485 0.23 0.07 21.51
N ARG A 486 0.78 0.21 22.72
CA ARG A 486 -0.01 0.29 23.98
C ARG A 486 -0.91 1.53 24.01
N LEU A 487 -0.41 2.67 23.54
CA LEU A 487 -1.17 3.91 23.43
C LEU A 487 -2.43 3.71 22.56
N GLY A 488 -2.30 3.01 21.42
CA GLY A 488 -3.42 2.70 20.53
C GLY A 488 -4.53 1.87 21.18
N VAL A 489 -4.19 0.82 21.93
CA VAL A 489 -5.18 -0.07 22.56
C VAL A 489 -5.64 0.38 23.95
N GLY A 490 -5.22 1.56 24.41
CA GLY A 490 -5.56 2.05 25.75
C GLY A 490 -5.02 1.15 26.86
N ARG A 491 -3.73 0.79 26.78
CA ARG A 491 -3.01 -0.01 27.79
C ARG A 491 -1.63 0.58 28.15
N LEU A 492 -1.46 1.89 27.97
CA LEU A 492 -0.22 2.57 28.32
C LEU A 492 -0.04 2.69 29.84
N ALA A 493 -1.11 2.79 30.63
CA ALA A 493 -1.08 2.87 32.09
C ALA A 493 -0.50 1.60 32.76
N GLU A 494 -0.58 0.44 32.09
CA GLU A 494 0.11 -0.78 32.53
C GLU A 494 1.65 -0.62 32.52
N MET A 495 2.17 0.39 31.81
CA MET A 495 3.61 0.67 31.73
C MET A 495 3.98 2.01 32.38
N ALA A 496 3.19 3.05 32.14
CA ALA A 496 3.46 4.42 32.57
C ALA A 496 2.72 4.82 33.87
N GLY A 497 1.90 3.92 34.43
CA GLY A 497 1.16 4.16 35.67
C GLY A 497 0.05 5.20 35.52
N GLU A 498 -0.26 5.86 36.64
CA GLU A 498 -1.40 6.78 36.78
C GLU A 498 -1.42 7.90 35.71
N GLY A 499 -0.25 8.39 35.30
CA GLY A 499 -0.15 9.47 34.32
C GLY A 499 -0.71 9.13 32.93
N ALA A 500 -0.90 7.85 32.60
CA ALA A 500 -1.49 7.42 31.33
C ALA A 500 -2.95 6.93 31.46
N TRP A 501 -3.51 6.92 32.67
CA TRP A 501 -4.88 6.45 32.93
C TRP A 501 -5.90 7.13 32.04
N GLU A 502 -5.86 8.46 31.94
CA GLU A 502 -6.88 9.21 31.22
C GLU A 502 -6.83 8.94 29.71
N SER A 503 -5.63 8.82 29.14
CA SER A 503 -5.46 8.43 27.73
C SER A 503 -6.07 7.06 27.47
N ASP A 504 -5.78 6.07 28.34
CA ASP A 504 -6.34 4.72 28.21
C ASP A 504 -7.87 4.74 28.35
N ARG A 505 -8.39 5.48 29.34
CA ARG A 505 -9.83 5.65 29.57
C ARG A 505 -10.54 6.19 28.33
N ILE A 506 -9.99 7.21 27.67
CA ILE A 506 -10.57 7.81 26.46
C ILE A 506 -10.62 6.79 25.31
N MET A 507 -9.60 5.94 25.15
CA MET A 507 -9.61 4.92 24.10
C MET A 507 -10.74 3.89 24.31
N HIS A 508 -10.98 3.50 25.55
CA HIS A 508 -12.10 2.62 25.91
C HIS A 508 -13.46 3.32 25.88
N LEU A 509 -13.52 4.62 26.18
CA LEU A 509 -14.73 5.45 26.06
C LEU A 509 -15.26 5.43 24.63
N TRP A 510 -14.36 5.59 23.65
CA TRP A 510 -14.70 5.62 22.22
C TRP A 510 -14.70 4.26 21.53
N ARG A 511 -14.48 3.17 22.29
CA ARG A 511 -14.46 1.79 21.77
C ARG A 511 -13.43 1.58 20.66
N VAL A 512 -12.25 2.19 20.81
CA VAL A 512 -11.19 2.07 19.80
C VAL A 512 -10.67 0.64 19.70
N PRO A 513 -10.37 -0.08 20.81
CA PRO A 513 -9.94 -1.48 20.72
C PRO A 513 -10.97 -2.39 20.02
N GLU A 514 -12.26 -2.23 20.33
CA GLU A 514 -13.33 -3.02 19.71
C GLU A 514 -13.50 -2.69 18.23
N THR A 515 -13.37 -1.41 17.86
CA THR A 515 -13.40 -0.98 16.45
C THR A 515 -12.19 -1.51 15.71
N ALA A 516 -11.00 -1.49 16.30
CA ALA A 516 -9.79 -2.02 15.68
C ALA A 516 -9.88 -3.54 15.43
N ALA A 517 -10.47 -4.30 16.34
CA ALA A 517 -10.76 -5.72 16.15
C ALA A 517 -11.73 -5.95 14.98
N ARG A 518 -12.82 -5.18 14.90
CA ARG A 518 -13.75 -5.25 13.75
C ARG A 518 -13.06 -4.88 12.44
N THR A 519 -12.28 -3.80 12.42
CA THR A 519 -11.50 -3.38 11.24
C THR A 519 -10.56 -4.48 10.78
N TRP A 520 -9.89 -5.16 11.71
CA TRP A 520 -9.04 -6.30 11.36
C TRP A 520 -9.86 -7.41 10.69
N ASP A 521 -11.00 -7.79 11.24
CA ASP A 521 -11.86 -8.83 10.66
C ASP A 521 -12.41 -8.46 9.27
N GLU A 522 -12.69 -7.18 9.04
CA GLU A 522 -13.20 -6.63 7.77
C GLU A 522 -12.10 -6.29 6.76
N SER A 523 -10.82 -6.29 7.16
CA SER A 523 -9.71 -5.86 6.31
C SER A 523 -9.45 -6.85 5.16
N PRO A 524 -9.17 -6.35 3.93
CA PRO A 524 -8.74 -7.18 2.82
C PRO A 524 -7.55 -8.08 3.18
N LEU A 525 -7.50 -9.29 2.62
CA LEU A 525 -6.44 -10.27 2.91
C LEU A 525 -5.03 -9.71 2.72
N ARG A 526 -4.82 -8.89 1.68
CA ARG A 526 -3.53 -8.22 1.42
C ARG A 526 -3.09 -7.35 2.59
N THR A 527 -4.01 -6.56 3.14
CA THR A 527 -3.74 -5.67 4.28
C THR A 527 -3.49 -6.45 5.55
N ARG A 528 -4.25 -7.52 5.76
CA ARG A 528 -4.04 -8.41 6.90
C ARG A 528 -2.67 -9.07 6.87
N ARG A 529 -2.23 -9.55 5.71
CA ARG A 529 -0.88 -10.12 5.50
C ARG A 529 0.21 -9.08 5.70
N PHE A 530 0.03 -7.87 5.15
CA PHE A 530 0.96 -6.76 5.33
C PHE A 530 1.16 -6.40 6.81
N LEU A 531 0.07 -6.23 7.57
CA LEU A 531 0.13 -5.95 9.00
C LEU A 531 0.70 -7.12 9.81
N GLN A 532 0.33 -8.36 9.47
CA GLN A 532 0.86 -9.53 10.14
C GLN A 532 2.38 -9.59 9.99
N ALA A 533 2.90 -9.38 8.78
CA ALA A 533 4.34 -9.37 8.53
C ALA A 533 5.07 -8.24 9.29
N PHE A 534 4.47 -7.06 9.43
CA PHE A 534 4.99 -6.01 10.30
C PHE A 534 5.06 -6.47 11.76
N CYS A 535 3.97 -7.03 12.30
CA CYS A 535 3.93 -7.55 13.67
C CYS A 535 4.92 -8.70 13.89
N ASP A 536 5.10 -9.59 12.92
CA ASP A 536 6.11 -10.66 12.94
C ASP A 536 7.52 -10.06 13.08
N GLY A 537 7.81 -8.95 12.38
CA GLY A 537 9.07 -8.23 12.49
C GLY A 537 9.32 -7.63 13.88
N LEU A 538 8.27 -7.04 14.48
CA LEU A 538 8.32 -6.54 15.86
C LEU A 538 8.52 -7.68 16.87
N ASN A 539 7.79 -8.78 16.69
CA ASN A 539 7.87 -9.95 17.58
C ASN A 539 9.23 -10.65 17.47
N ASP A 540 9.82 -10.72 16.27
CA ASP A 540 11.20 -11.20 16.10
C ASP A 540 12.22 -10.27 16.76
N TYR A 541 12.00 -8.95 16.73
CA TYR A 541 12.85 -8.00 17.48
C TYR A 541 12.72 -8.25 18.99
N ARG A 542 11.49 -8.35 19.52
CA ARG A 542 11.24 -8.66 20.94
C ARG A 542 11.99 -9.92 21.39
N ARG A 543 11.92 -11.01 20.60
CA ARG A 543 12.59 -12.28 20.92
C ARG A 543 14.12 -12.16 20.92
N LYS A 544 14.69 -11.37 20.02
CA LYS A 544 16.15 -11.17 19.91
C LYS A 544 16.71 -10.17 20.92
N HIS A 545 15.84 -9.33 21.50
CA HIS A 545 16.20 -8.28 22.46
C HIS A 545 15.40 -8.39 23.76
N PRO A 546 15.42 -9.54 24.48
CA PRO A 546 14.51 -9.81 25.59
C PRO A 546 14.74 -8.91 26.81
N GLU A 547 15.95 -8.40 27.02
CA GLU A 547 16.23 -7.46 28.11
C GLU A 547 15.65 -6.06 27.82
N GLU A 548 15.85 -5.56 26.60
CA GLU A 548 15.29 -4.29 26.15
C GLU A 548 13.76 -4.36 26.10
N CYS A 549 13.22 -5.47 25.59
CA CYS A 549 11.80 -5.65 25.35
C CYS A 549 11.06 -6.39 26.46
N ARG A 550 11.58 -6.38 27.70
CA ARG A 550 10.97 -7.08 28.84
C ARG A 550 9.51 -6.67 29.09
N ASP A 551 9.20 -5.40 28.93
CA ASP A 551 7.86 -4.83 29.18
C ASP A 551 7.02 -4.66 27.89
N ALA A 552 7.53 -5.12 26.74
CA ALA A 552 6.85 -5.03 25.45
C ALA A 552 5.65 -5.97 25.38
N LEU A 553 4.56 -5.51 24.76
CA LEU A 553 3.48 -6.42 24.38
C LEU A 553 3.91 -7.33 23.23
N GLU A 554 3.23 -8.46 23.13
CA GLU A 554 3.14 -9.15 21.84
C GLU A 554 2.48 -8.24 20.83
N ALA A 555 3.17 -7.98 19.71
CA ALA A 555 2.66 -7.13 18.66
C ALA A 555 1.61 -7.89 17.87
N GLU A 556 0.42 -7.31 17.77
CA GLU A 556 -0.72 -7.84 17.02
C GLU A 556 -1.28 -6.76 16.08
N PRO A 557 -1.80 -7.13 14.90
CA PRO A 557 -2.30 -6.17 13.91
C PRO A 557 -3.34 -5.18 14.45
N VAL A 558 -4.21 -5.63 15.37
CA VAL A 558 -5.22 -4.79 16.01
C VAL A 558 -4.61 -3.59 16.75
N GLN A 559 -3.39 -3.71 17.27
CA GLN A 559 -2.70 -2.63 17.97
C GLN A 559 -2.23 -1.53 17.01
N VAL A 560 -1.77 -1.92 15.81
CA VAL A 560 -1.37 -0.98 14.75
C VAL A 560 -2.60 -0.23 14.23
N ILE A 561 -3.70 -0.96 14.00
CA ILE A 561 -4.98 -0.35 13.60
C ILE A 561 -5.46 0.61 14.71
N ALA A 562 -5.44 0.19 15.97
CA ALA A 562 -5.86 1.03 17.09
C ALA A 562 -4.99 2.29 17.24
N LEU A 563 -3.69 2.21 16.97
CA LEU A 563 -2.78 3.36 16.97
C LEU A 563 -3.10 4.37 15.85
N LEU A 564 -3.42 3.90 14.63
CA LEU A 564 -3.90 4.80 13.57
C LEU A 564 -5.20 5.50 14.01
N ARG A 565 -6.11 4.79 14.67
CA ARG A 565 -7.36 5.35 15.19
C ARG A 565 -7.14 6.32 16.34
N TRP A 566 -6.18 6.06 17.22
CA TRP A 566 -5.77 6.98 18.29
C TRP A 566 -5.44 8.37 17.72
N SER A 567 -4.70 8.42 16.60
CA SER A 567 -4.32 9.67 15.93
C SER A 567 -5.50 10.48 15.36
N ASP A 568 -6.67 9.87 15.22
CA ASP A 568 -7.89 10.50 14.69
C ASP A 568 -8.89 10.84 15.83
N VAL A 569 -9.01 9.93 16.80
CA VAL A 569 -9.96 10.02 17.91
C VAL A 569 -9.53 11.07 18.91
N MET A 570 -8.24 11.16 19.24
CA MET A 570 -7.80 12.08 20.28
C MET A 570 -8.02 13.56 19.93
N PRO A 571 -7.67 14.05 18.72
CA PRO A 571 -8.02 15.40 18.32
C PRO A 571 -9.53 15.67 18.36
N SER A 572 -10.33 14.71 17.90
CA SER A 572 -11.80 14.82 17.91
C SER A 572 -12.37 14.82 19.34
N HIS A 573 -11.78 14.08 20.27
CA HIS A 573 -12.11 14.13 21.69
C HIS A 573 -11.75 15.50 22.30
N GLY A 574 -10.67 16.14 21.85
CA GLY A 574 -10.35 17.53 22.18
C GLY A 574 -11.50 18.48 21.82
N ILE A 575 -12.10 18.33 20.64
CA ILE A 575 -13.28 19.10 20.22
C ILE A 575 -14.46 18.85 21.17
N VAL A 576 -14.73 17.59 21.53
CA VAL A 576 -15.76 17.24 22.53
C VAL A 576 -15.54 17.97 23.86
N ARG A 577 -14.30 17.99 24.36
CA ARG A 577 -13.96 18.69 25.61
C ARG A 577 -14.18 20.19 25.51
N VAL A 578 -13.76 20.83 24.41
CA VAL A 578 -13.98 22.27 24.16
C VAL A 578 -15.47 22.61 24.20
N LYS A 579 -16.30 21.84 23.47
CA LYS A 579 -17.77 22.05 23.44
C LYS A 579 -18.43 21.82 24.80
N THR A 580 -17.98 20.80 25.53
CA THR A 580 -18.50 20.49 26.87
C THR A 580 -18.19 21.61 27.85
N ASN A 581 -16.94 22.09 27.89
CA ASN A 581 -16.54 23.20 28.76
C ASN A 581 -17.28 24.50 28.42
N ALA A 582 -17.44 24.82 27.13
CA ALA A 582 -18.24 25.95 26.69
C ALA A 582 -19.69 25.85 27.20
N GLY A 583 -20.29 24.66 27.08
CA GLY A 583 -21.62 24.36 27.61
C GLY A 583 -21.74 24.50 29.13
N LEU A 584 -20.66 24.28 29.87
CA LEU A 584 -20.56 24.41 31.33
C LEU A 584 -20.13 25.81 31.80
N ASN A 585 -19.94 26.77 30.87
CA ASN A 585 -19.30 28.07 31.14
C ASN A 585 -17.94 27.93 31.84
N GLN A 586 -17.18 26.90 31.48
CA GLN A 586 -15.82 26.67 31.93
C GLN A 586 -14.82 27.13 30.86
N PRO A 587 -13.59 27.53 31.25
CA PRO A 587 -12.53 27.81 30.29
C PRO A 587 -12.32 26.63 29.35
N ALA A 588 -12.12 26.90 28.06
CA ALA A 588 -11.70 25.87 27.13
C ALA A 588 -10.39 25.24 27.65
N PRO A 589 -10.28 23.90 27.63
CA PRO A 589 -9.04 23.26 28.04
C PRO A 589 -7.94 23.66 27.04
N GLU A 590 -6.70 23.73 27.52
CA GLU A 590 -5.55 23.72 26.62
C GLU A 590 -5.64 22.44 25.79
N LEU A 591 -5.60 22.55 24.46
CA LEU A 591 -5.64 21.36 23.61
C LEU A 591 -4.32 20.61 23.81
N ASP A 592 -4.40 19.38 24.33
CA ASP A 592 -3.25 18.49 24.57
C ASP A 592 -2.57 18.00 23.27
N PHE A 593 -2.94 18.57 22.09
CA PHE A 593 -2.42 18.21 20.77
C PHE A 593 -1.73 19.38 20.09
N PRO A 594 -0.63 19.14 19.34
CA PRO A 594 0.00 20.17 18.52
C PRO A 594 -1.00 20.74 17.52
N ASN A 595 -1.32 22.00 17.69
CA ASN A 595 -2.33 22.76 16.93
C ASN A 595 -1.68 23.73 15.91
N GLN A 596 -0.42 23.49 15.56
CA GLN A 596 0.30 24.21 14.52
C GLN A 596 0.85 23.20 13.49
N SER A 597 0.87 23.56 12.21
CA SER A 597 1.50 22.85 11.09
C SER A 597 1.44 23.74 9.85
N SER A 598 2.43 23.64 8.96
CA SER A 598 2.48 24.39 7.70
C SER A 598 2.48 23.44 6.51
N THR A 599 1.80 23.82 5.45
CA THR A 599 2.00 23.25 4.11
C THR A 599 1.68 24.30 3.06
N TRP A 600 2.32 24.18 1.91
CA TRP A 600 1.99 24.96 0.73
C TRP A 600 2.40 24.21 -0.53
N ALA A 601 1.74 24.54 -1.64
CA ALA A 601 2.07 24.03 -2.95
C ALA A 601 2.24 25.18 -3.94
N ILE A 602 3.23 25.08 -4.81
CA ILE A 602 3.46 25.98 -5.93
C ILE A 602 3.26 25.17 -7.22
N GLY A 603 2.29 25.60 -8.01
CA GLY A 603 1.88 24.92 -9.24
C GLY A 603 2.89 25.09 -10.38
N PRO A 604 2.76 24.30 -11.45
CA PRO A 604 3.75 24.23 -12.53
C PRO A 604 3.89 25.55 -13.30
N THR A 605 2.89 26.41 -13.30
CA THR A 605 2.93 27.73 -13.95
C THR A 605 3.82 28.74 -13.23
N ARG A 606 4.26 28.42 -12.00
CA ARG A 606 5.10 29.30 -11.17
C ARG A 606 6.46 28.72 -10.85
N THR A 607 6.74 27.47 -11.21
CA THR A 607 8.03 26.83 -10.95
C THR A 607 8.93 26.88 -12.17
N ALA A 608 10.24 27.04 -11.97
CA ALA A 608 11.22 27.11 -13.06
C ALA A 608 11.27 25.81 -13.91
N SER A 609 10.96 24.68 -13.29
CA SER A 609 10.97 23.36 -13.94
C SER A 609 9.67 23.01 -14.66
N GLY A 610 8.60 23.78 -14.45
CA GLY A 610 7.25 23.40 -14.87
C GLY A 610 6.67 22.21 -14.09
N ARG A 611 7.27 21.82 -12.96
CA ARG A 611 6.78 20.74 -12.07
C ARG A 611 6.33 21.30 -10.73
N PRO A 612 5.27 20.75 -10.10
CA PRO A 612 4.83 21.23 -8.79
C PRO A 612 5.87 21.04 -7.69
N ILE A 613 5.91 21.98 -6.76
CA ILE A 613 6.68 21.90 -5.51
C ILE A 613 5.71 21.88 -4.32
N LEU A 614 5.87 20.93 -3.40
CA LEU A 614 5.09 20.81 -2.16
C LEU A 614 5.99 20.95 -0.93
N PHE A 615 5.50 21.69 0.07
CA PHE A 615 6.09 21.76 1.41
C PHE A 615 5.27 20.97 2.43
N ILE A 616 5.95 20.11 3.19
CA ILE A 616 5.41 19.25 4.24
C ILE A 616 6.06 19.66 5.55
N ASP A 617 5.29 20.22 6.50
CA ASP A 617 5.84 20.66 7.79
C ASP A 617 4.81 20.55 8.93
N PRO A 618 4.50 19.32 9.39
CA PRO A 618 3.73 19.14 10.61
C PRO A 618 4.52 19.71 11.79
N HIS A 619 3.85 20.47 12.68
CA HIS A 619 4.49 20.87 13.94
C HIS A 619 4.15 19.87 15.02
N TRP A 620 5.17 19.16 15.49
CA TRP A 620 5.00 17.95 16.29
C TRP A 620 6.07 17.88 17.39
N PRO A 621 5.92 17.05 18.43
CA PRO A 621 6.99 16.82 19.40
C PRO A 621 8.27 16.32 18.73
N ALA A 622 9.41 16.91 19.10
CA ALA A 622 10.72 16.53 18.57
C ALA A 622 11.21 15.16 19.12
N GLN A 623 10.59 14.69 20.22
CA GLN A 623 10.91 13.44 20.90
C GLN A 623 9.68 12.88 21.62
N GLY A 624 9.76 11.65 22.13
CA GLY A 624 8.67 10.95 22.83
C GLY A 624 7.86 10.03 21.91
N ASP A 625 6.83 9.40 22.47
CA ASP A 625 6.12 8.23 21.88
C ASP A 625 5.46 8.50 20.52
N THR A 626 5.29 9.76 20.14
CA THR A 626 4.70 10.18 18.86
C THR A 626 5.69 10.86 17.92
N SER A 627 6.96 11.03 18.29
CA SER A 627 7.96 11.69 17.44
C SER A 627 8.13 10.97 16.09
N LEU A 628 7.98 11.73 15.00
CA LEU A 628 7.98 11.19 13.63
C LEU A 628 9.33 10.55 13.27
N TRP A 629 9.26 9.54 12.41
CA TRP A 629 10.42 8.76 11.94
C TRP A 629 10.40 8.65 10.42
N GLU A 630 11.55 8.92 9.79
CA GLU A 630 11.69 8.95 8.32
C GLU A 630 12.07 7.57 7.78
N PHE A 631 11.49 7.18 6.66
CA PHE A 631 11.92 6.00 5.90
C PHE A 631 11.48 6.07 4.45
N HIS A 632 12.09 5.23 3.63
CA HIS A 632 11.74 5.01 2.24
C HIS A 632 11.48 3.53 2.00
N VAL A 633 10.45 3.21 1.22
CA VAL A 633 10.08 1.83 0.89
C VAL A 633 9.85 1.69 -0.61
N HIS A 634 10.35 0.59 -1.16
CA HIS A 634 10.29 0.21 -2.56
C HIS A 634 9.92 -1.28 -2.68
N ALA A 635 8.63 -1.59 -2.79
CA ALA A 635 8.10 -2.95 -2.85
C ALA A 635 6.83 -3.02 -3.73
N GLY A 636 6.99 -3.42 -4.99
CA GLY A 636 5.88 -3.43 -5.95
C GLY A 636 5.27 -2.03 -6.12
N ARG A 637 3.95 -1.89 -5.88
CA ARG A 637 3.26 -0.60 -5.91
C ARG A 637 3.48 0.24 -4.65
N LEU A 638 3.91 -0.34 -3.52
CA LEU A 638 4.29 0.42 -2.33
C LEU A 638 5.65 1.09 -2.60
N GLN A 639 5.61 2.35 -3.02
CA GLN A 639 6.81 3.16 -3.30
C GLN A 639 6.59 4.54 -2.68
N ALA A 640 7.14 4.76 -1.49
CA ALA A 640 6.91 5.98 -0.74
C ALA A 640 8.13 6.34 0.10
N GLY A 641 8.35 7.64 0.26
CA GLY A 641 9.33 8.22 1.17
C GLY A 641 8.68 9.30 2.02
N GLY A 642 9.04 9.37 3.29
CA GLY A 642 8.50 10.36 4.21
C GLY A 642 8.47 9.84 5.64
N PHE A 643 7.44 10.26 6.38
CA PHE A 643 7.40 10.13 7.83
C PHE A 643 6.23 9.27 8.32
N ALA A 644 6.48 8.47 9.35
CA ALA A 644 5.46 7.70 10.07
C ALA A 644 5.54 7.93 11.58
N LEU A 645 4.42 7.66 12.25
CA LEU A 645 4.42 7.47 13.70
C LEU A 645 5.17 6.17 14.06
N PRO A 646 5.84 6.10 15.22
CA PRO A 646 6.41 4.85 15.71
C PRO A 646 5.31 3.77 15.84
N GLY A 647 5.53 2.58 15.28
CA GLY A 647 4.53 1.50 15.25
C GLY A 647 3.60 1.51 14.04
N VAL A 648 3.78 2.44 13.10
CA VAL A 648 3.01 2.51 11.84
C VAL A 648 3.89 2.10 10.65
N PRO A 649 3.47 1.14 9.80
CA PRO A 649 4.26 0.58 8.69
C PRO A 649 4.17 1.34 7.35
N VAL A 650 3.50 2.49 7.32
CA VAL A 650 3.19 3.25 6.08
C VAL A 650 3.51 4.72 6.27
N VAL A 651 3.89 5.40 5.19
CA VAL A 651 4.17 6.84 5.21
C VAL A 651 2.86 7.59 5.43
N GLY A 652 2.77 8.36 6.51
CA GLY A 652 1.60 9.20 6.82
C GLY A 652 1.68 10.57 6.15
N LEU A 653 2.89 11.13 6.05
CA LEU A 653 3.18 12.42 5.40
C LEU A 653 4.42 12.24 4.52
N GLY A 654 4.31 12.53 3.23
CA GLY A 654 5.42 12.25 2.31
C GLY A 654 5.03 12.25 0.85
N TYR A 655 5.69 11.40 0.08
CA TYR A 655 5.60 11.39 -1.37
C TYR A 655 5.95 10.03 -1.96
N THR A 656 5.47 9.80 -3.19
CA THR A 656 5.84 8.71 -4.09
C THR A 656 6.62 9.28 -5.29
N ASP A 657 6.96 8.44 -6.27
CA ASP A 657 7.48 8.90 -7.56
C ASP A 657 6.54 9.85 -8.33
N GLY A 658 5.24 9.85 -8.02
CA GLY A 658 4.22 10.55 -8.80
C GLY A 658 3.42 11.60 -8.03
N VAL A 659 3.34 11.52 -6.70
CA VAL A 659 2.52 12.43 -5.89
C VAL A 659 3.20 12.77 -4.57
N ALA A 660 2.86 13.91 -3.99
CA ALA A 660 3.25 14.32 -2.66
C ALA A 660 2.02 14.80 -1.87
N TRP A 661 2.00 14.60 -0.55
CA TRP A 661 0.92 15.05 0.31
C TRP A 661 1.42 15.51 1.69
N ALA A 662 0.67 16.44 2.26
CA ALA A 662 0.89 17.01 3.58
C ALA A 662 -0.44 17.14 4.33
N GLY A 663 -0.37 17.25 5.65
CA GLY A 663 -1.52 17.44 6.52
C GLY A 663 -1.28 18.55 7.53
N THR A 664 -2.29 19.39 7.79
CA THR A 664 -2.29 20.36 8.88
C THR A 664 -3.56 20.24 9.72
N ALA A 665 -3.50 20.62 11.00
CA ALA A 665 -4.68 20.70 11.85
C ALA A 665 -5.70 21.74 11.32
N GLY A 666 -6.98 21.54 11.63
CA GLY A 666 -8.06 22.47 11.27
C GLY A 666 -8.97 21.95 10.15
N GLY A 667 -9.10 20.62 10.01
CA GLY A 667 -10.10 19.94 9.18
C GLY A 667 -11.54 20.22 9.61
N ALA A 668 -12.52 19.43 9.18
CA ALA A 668 -13.94 19.69 9.49
C ALA A 668 -14.27 19.53 11.00
N ASP A 669 -15.36 20.14 11.47
CA ASP A 669 -15.87 19.94 12.85
C ASP A 669 -16.43 18.51 12.99
N SER A 670 -15.61 17.59 13.49
CA SER A 670 -15.85 16.15 13.48
C SER A 670 -16.65 15.62 14.68
N ALA A 671 -17.03 16.46 15.64
CA ALA A 671 -17.62 15.98 16.90
C ALA A 671 -18.76 16.88 17.38
N ASP A 672 -19.67 16.37 18.21
CA ASP A 672 -20.75 17.14 18.85
C ASP A 672 -21.00 16.66 20.29
N VAL A 673 -21.67 17.51 21.08
CA VAL A 673 -22.08 17.22 22.45
C VAL A 673 -23.59 17.42 22.59
N PHE A 674 -24.26 16.48 23.23
CA PHE A 674 -25.70 16.44 23.46
C PHE A 674 -25.98 16.48 24.96
N GLU A 675 -26.78 17.45 25.41
CA GLU A 675 -27.24 17.51 26.79
C GLU A 675 -28.41 16.53 26.99
N LEU A 676 -28.25 15.57 27.88
CA LEU A 676 -29.27 14.57 28.21
C LEU A 676 -30.09 15.01 29.41
N GLN A 677 -31.40 14.74 29.35
CA GLN A 677 -32.25 14.76 30.54
C GLN A 677 -32.32 13.36 31.14
N ILE A 678 -31.71 13.14 32.30
CA ILE A 678 -31.74 11.85 33.01
C ILE A 678 -33.06 11.70 33.77
N ASN A 679 -33.60 10.47 33.82
CA ASN A 679 -34.80 10.17 34.59
C ASN A 679 -34.50 10.32 36.09
N PRO A 680 -35.19 11.24 36.81
CA PRO A 680 -34.93 11.46 38.24
C PRO A 680 -35.26 10.24 39.11
N ASP A 681 -36.18 9.38 38.66
CA ASP A 681 -36.60 8.17 39.37
C ASP A 681 -35.76 6.93 39.00
N ASN A 682 -35.03 6.99 37.88
CA ASN A 682 -34.18 5.90 37.40
C ASN A 682 -32.97 6.45 36.62
N GLY A 683 -31.84 6.63 37.30
CA GLY A 683 -30.60 7.14 36.68
C GLY A 683 -29.99 6.28 35.56
N GLY A 684 -30.56 5.10 35.26
CA GLY A 684 -30.25 4.30 34.09
C GLY A 684 -31.00 4.70 32.82
N GLN A 685 -31.88 5.70 32.88
CA GLN A 685 -32.70 6.15 31.75
C GLN A 685 -32.50 7.63 31.41
N TYR A 686 -32.75 7.99 30.15
CA TYR A 686 -32.75 9.37 29.65
C TYR A 686 -33.99 9.65 28.81
N ARG A 687 -34.40 10.91 28.74
CA ARG A 687 -35.56 11.36 27.95
C ARG A 687 -35.17 11.43 26.48
N TYR A 688 -36.00 10.88 25.61
CA TYR A 688 -35.83 10.94 24.17
C TYR A 688 -37.18 10.85 23.45
N ASP A 689 -37.51 11.86 22.63
CA ASP A 689 -38.78 12.03 21.93
C ASP A 689 -40.02 11.80 22.82
N GLY A 690 -39.97 12.34 24.04
CA GLY A 690 -41.07 12.22 24.99
C GLY A 690 -41.19 10.85 25.68
N GLN A 691 -40.21 9.96 25.53
CA GLN A 691 -40.16 8.66 26.21
C GLN A 691 -38.89 8.52 27.05
N TRP A 692 -38.94 7.68 28.09
CA TRP A 692 -37.75 7.27 28.82
C TRP A 692 -37.11 6.08 28.12
N ARG A 693 -35.82 6.18 27.78
CA ARG A 693 -35.04 5.11 27.15
C ARG A 693 -33.89 4.70 28.07
N ASP A 694 -33.59 3.41 28.09
CA ASP A 694 -32.45 2.90 28.86
C ASP A 694 -31.12 3.35 28.23
N LEU A 695 -30.17 3.69 29.09
CA LEU A 695 -28.77 3.85 28.72
C LEU A 695 -28.14 2.47 28.52
N VAL A 696 -27.30 2.35 27.49
CA VAL A 696 -26.48 1.14 27.32
C VAL A 696 -25.34 1.22 28.33
N VAL A 697 -25.23 0.22 29.19
CA VAL A 697 -24.18 0.13 30.21
C VAL A 697 -23.09 -0.83 29.76
N ARG A 698 -21.82 -0.40 29.83
CA ARG A 698 -20.66 -1.20 29.46
C ARG A 698 -19.57 -1.04 30.52
N ALA A 699 -19.17 -2.14 31.15
CA ALA A 699 -18.02 -2.17 32.06
C ALA A 699 -16.75 -2.57 31.29
N VAL A 700 -15.62 -1.96 31.64
CA VAL A 700 -14.28 -2.24 31.10
C VAL A 700 -13.29 -2.25 32.25
N GLU A 701 -12.30 -3.16 32.18
CA GLU A 701 -11.18 -3.20 33.11
C GLU A 701 -9.94 -2.56 32.48
N ILE A 702 -9.35 -1.58 33.14
CA ILE A 702 -8.10 -0.94 32.71
C ILE A 702 -7.01 -1.26 33.74
N GLY A 703 -5.85 -1.73 33.25
CA GLY A 703 -4.70 -2.02 34.11
C GLY A 703 -3.84 -0.78 34.35
N VAL A 704 -3.48 -0.51 35.61
CA VAL A 704 -2.63 0.62 36.01
C VAL A 704 -1.46 0.10 36.82
N LYS A 705 -0.24 0.47 36.41
CA LYS A 705 0.96 0.16 37.19
C LYS A 705 1.03 1.05 38.42
N THR A 706 1.05 0.45 39.60
CA THR A 706 1.18 1.15 40.89
C THR A 706 2.63 1.49 41.20
N ASP A 707 2.86 2.31 42.22
CA ASP A 707 4.20 2.63 42.72
C ASP A 707 4.97 1.38 43.25
N SER A 708 4.25 0.31 43.65
CA SER A 708 4.87 -0.97 44.02
C SER A 708 5.31 -1.80 42.81
N GLY A 709 4.96 -1.37 41.59
CA GLY A 709 5.26 -2.05 40.34
C GLY A 709 4.24 -3.12 39.93
N GLU A 710 3.20 -3.35 40.72
CA GLU A 710 2.10 -4.27 40.42
C GLU A 710 1.09 -3.63 39.47
N ILE A 711 0.35 -4.46 38.71
CA ILE A 711 -0.74 -3.98 37.85
C ILE A 711 -2.07 -4.13 38.59
N GLU A 712 -2.65 -3.02 39.00
CA GLU A 712 -4.01 -2.94 39.54
C GLU A 712 -5.02 -2.91 38.38
N ARG A 713 -6.00 -3.81 38.38
CA ARG A 713 -7.12 -3.78 37.42
C ARG A 713 -8.26 -2.95 38.02
N ARG A 714 -8.57 -1.83 37.38
CA ARG A 714 -9.63 -0.92 37.80
C ARG A 714 -10.82 -1.03 36.86
N SER A 715 -11.98 -1.33 37.43
CA SER A 715 -13.25 -1.38 36.72
C SER A 715 -13.78 0.04 36.49
N ILE A 716 -14.13 0.35 35.24
CA ILE A 716 -14.87 1.56 34.88
C ILE A 716 -16.14 1.19 34.12
N THR A 717 -17.23 1.88 34.43
CA THR A 717 -18.52 1.71 33.74
C THR A 717 -18.81 2.92 32.86
N PHE A 718 -18.91 2.69 31.56
CA PHE A 718 -19.42 3.66 30.59
C PHE A 718 -20.93 3.49 30.41
N ARG A 719 -21.61 4.61 30.23
CA ARG A 719 -23.04 4.67 29.88
C ARG A 719 -23.19 5.40 28.56
N GLU A 720 -24.00 4.86 27.66
CA GLU A 720 -24.13 5.37 26.29
C GLU A 720 -25.61 5.64 25.98
N SER A 721 -25.88 6.80 25.40
CA SER A 721 -27.18 7.15 24.82
C SER A 721 -27.20 6.78 23.33
N VAL A 722 -28.29 7.10 22.63
CA VAL A 722 -28.34 6.97 21.16
C VAL A 722 -27.30 7.85 20.45
N HIS A 723 -26.89 8.96 21.07
CA HIS A 723 -25.92 9.90 20.50
C HIS A 723 -24.47 9.43 20.67
N GLY A 724 -24.18 8.77 21.79
CA GLY A 724 -22.83 8.33 22.15
C GLY A 724 -22.62 8.22 23.67
N PRO A 725 -21.37 7.98 24.11
CA PRO A 725 -21.04 7.83 25.52
C PRO A 725 -21.25 9.12 26.31
N ILE A 726 -21.63 8.98 27.57
CA ILE A 726 -21.59 10.07 28.53
C ILE A 726 -20.12 10.46 28.73
N VAL A 727 -19.80 11.70 28.42
CA VAL A 727 -18.44 12.26 28.50
C VAL A 727 -18.22 13.11 29.73
N GLU A 728 -19.31 13.67 30.29
CA GLU A 728 -19.26 14.57 31.44
C GLU A 728 -20.58 14.55 32.22
N GLN A 729 -20.49 14.58 33.55
CA GLN A 729 -21.63 14.71 34.47
C GLN A 729 -21.25 15.63 35.62
N SER A 730 -21.58 16.91 35.49
CA SER A 730 -21.28 17.94 36.47
C SER A 730 -22.39 18.99 36.53
N GLN A 731 -22.43 19.73 37.65
CA GLN A 731 -23.43 20.79 37.89
C GLN A 731 -24.90 20.33 37.72
N GLY A 732 -25.19 19.04 37.98
CA GLY A 732 -26.53 18.46 37.81
C GLY A 732 -26.93 18.19 36.36
N ARG A 733 -26.02 18.34 35.41
CA ARG A 733 -26.22 18.16 33.96
C ARG A 733 -25.47 16.93 33.49
N THR A 734 -25.89 16.35 32.37
CA THR A 734 -25.27 15.14 31.79
C THR A 734 -25.07 15.35 30.30
N PHE A 735 -23.86 15.09 29.81
CA PHE A 735 -23.49 15.32 28.43
C PHE A 735 -23.04 14.03 27.75
N ALA A 736 -23.62 13.72 26.59
CA ALA A 736 -23.16 12.67 25.71
C ALA A 736 -22.34 13.26 24.56
N GLY A 737 -21.17 12.69 24.29
CA GLY A 737 -20.32 13.09 23.17
C GLY A 737 -20.55 12.20 21.95
N ALA A 738 -20.38 12.75 20.76
CA ALA A 738 -20.39 12.02 19.50
C ALA A 738 -19.15 12.41 18.67
N VAL A 739 -18.46 11.42 18.10
CA VAL A 739 -17.32 11.63 17.18
C VAL A 739 -17.64 10.95 15.86
N CYS A 740 -17.62 11.72 14.77
CA CYS A 740 -17.92 11.23 13.44
C CYS A 740 -16.72 10.44 12.89
N GLY A 741 -17.01 9.35 12.19
CA GLY A 741 -15.99 8.43 11.72
C GLY A 741 -15.34 7.56 12.80
N VAL A 742 -15.77 7.64 14.07
CA VAL A 742 -15.19 6.87 15.21
C VAL A 742 -15.37 5.36 15.10
N ARG A 743 -16.19 4.88 14.16
CA ARG A 743 -16.41 3.46 13.85
C ARG A 743 -15.91 3.01 12.48
N ASP A 744 -15.37 3.92 11.68
CA ASP A 744 -14.87 3.60 10.34
C ASP A 744 -13.70 2.61 10.35
N THR A 745 -13.58 1.86 9.26
CA THR A 745 -12.64 0.75 9.12
C THR A 745 -11.63 0.91 7.98
N LEU A 746 -11.73 1.97 7.16
CA LEU A 746 -10.93 2.12 5.94
C LEU A 746 -9.67 2.99 6.10
N ARG A 747 -9.32 3.41 7.32
CA ARG A 747 -8.20 4.33 7.59
C ARG A 747 -6.87 3.86 7.02
N LEU A 748 -6.49 2.59 7.26
CA LEU A 748 -5.26 2.02 6.74
C LEU A 748 -5.30 1.86 5.22
N GLU A 749 -6.45 1.48 4.66
CA GLU A 749 -6.63 1.36 3.20
C GLU A 749 -6.40 2.69 2.48
N GLN A 750 -6.92 3.79 3.04
CA GLN A 750 -6.67 5.13 2.50
C GLN A 750 -5.17 5.45 2.46
N TRP A 751 -4.44 5.19 3.55
CA TRP A 751 -3.01 5.49 3.59
C TRP A 751 -2.21 4.59 2.64
N LEU A 752 -2.55 3.30 2.55
CA LEU A 752 -1.94 2.39 1.57
C LEU A 752 -2.21 2.86 0.13
N ALA A 753 -3.41 3.34 -0.17
CA ALA A 753 -3.75 3.92 -1.48
C ALA A 753 -2.91 5.16 -1.77
N MET A 754 -2.75 6.08 -0.81
CA MET A 754 -1.88 7.26 -0.94
C MET A 754 -0.41 6.87 -1.21
N ASN A 755 0.11 5.87 -0.48
CA ASN A 755 1.48 5.35 -0.66
C ASN A 755 1.68 4.61 -2.01
N ARG A 756 0.60 4.25 -2.68
CA ARG A 756 0.60 3.56 -3.99
C ARG A 756 0.20 4.47 -5.16
N ALA A 757 -0.21 5.71 -4.87
CA ALA A 757 -0.66 6.66 -5.87
C ALA A 757 0.48 7.18 -6.76
N ARG A 758 0.20 7.42 -8.04
CA ARG A 758 1.16 7.86 -9.06
C ARG A 758 0.68 9.06 -9.91
N SER A 759 -0.57 9.47 -9.77
CA SER A 759 -1.17 10.55 -10.54
C SER A 759 -2.10 11.40 -9.68
N GLY A 760 -2.46 12.58 -10.18
CA GLY A 760 -3.43 13.46 -9.53
C GLY A 760 -4.80 12.80 -9.35
N ALA A 761 -5.19 11.91 -10.27
CA ALA A 761 -6.41 11.13 -10.16
C ALA A 761 -6.33 10.11 -9.01
N GLU A 762 -5.26 9.29 -8.98
CA GLU A 762 -5.10 8.25 -7.95
C GLU A 762 -5.02 8.82 -6.53
N ILE A 763 -4.33 9.95 -6.33
CA ILE A 763 -4.27 10.57 -4.99
C ILE A 763 -5.63 11.15 -4.59
N ARG A 764 -6.39 11.76 -5.50
CA ARG A 764 -7.73 12.25 -5.19
C ARG A 764 -8.70 11.11 -4.86
N ASP A 765 -8.61 9.99 -5.56
CA ASP A 765 -9.43 8.82 -5.26
C ASP A 765 -9.12 8.23 -3.88
N ALA A 766 -7.83 8.19 -3.51
CA ALA A 766 -7.43 7.82 -2.16
C ALA A 766 -7.99 8.80 -1.10
N LEU A 767 -7.89 10.12 -1.36
CA LEU A 767 -8.40 11.14 -0.44
C LEU A 767 -9.92 11.13 -0.30
N ARG A 768 -10.65 10.75 -1.35
CA ARG A 768 -12.12 10.60 -1.39
C ARG A 768 -12.66 9.57 -0.39
N MET A 769 -11.81 8.68 0.12
CA MET A 769 -12.16 7.74 1.20
C MET A 769 -12.50 8.46 2.51
N ASP A 770 -12.00 9.70 2.71
CA ASP A 770 -12.34 10.60 3.83
C ASP A 770 -12.21 9.98 5.23
N GLN A 771 -11.10 9.31 5.49
CA GLN A 771 -10.82 8.65 6.77
C GLN A 771 -9.93 9.51 7.69
N ALA A 772 -9.78 10.81 7.42
CA ALA A 772 -8.86 11.72 8.12
C ALA A 772 -9.60 12.89 8.82
N PRO A 773 -10.44 12.64 9.85
CA PRO A 773 -11.48 13.55 10.36
C PRO A 773 -11.12 15.00 10.71
N TRP A 774 -9.85 15.33 10.91
CA TRP A 774 -9.41 16.61 11.47
C TRP A 774 -8.30 17.29 10.66
N LEU A 775 -7.90 16.72 9.52
CA LEU A 775 -6.78 17.21 8.72
C LEU A 775 -7.25 18.03 7.52
N ASN A 776 -6.64 19.20 7.37
CA ASN A 776 -6.49 19.83 6.08
C ASN A 776 -5.43 19.07 5.30
N LEU A 777 -5.76 18.59 4.11
CA LEU A 777 -4.86 17.82 3.26
C LEU A 777 -4.47 18.64 2.04
N THR A 778 -3.17 18.73 1.79
CA THR A 778 -2.64 19.36 0.58
C THR A 778 -1.91 18.31 -0.23
N TYR A 779 -2.11 18.29 -1.54
CA TYR A 779 -1.44 17.36 -2.45
C TYR A 779 -0.87 18.07 -3.68
N ALA A 780 0.12 17.44 -4.29
CA ALA A 780 0.63 17.78 -5.62
C ALA A 780 0.96 16.50 -6.38
N SER A 781 0.92 16.54 -7.70
CA SER A 781 1.20 15.39 -8.56
C SER A 781 2.05 15.76 -9.77
N ARG A 782 2.86 14.82 -10.24
CA ARG A 782 3.82 15.01 -11.34
C ARG A 782 3.16 15.39 -12.67
N ASP A 783 1.91 14.96 -12.87
CA ASP A 783 1.05 15.33 -14.01
C ASP A 783 0.51 16.77 -13.94
N GLY A 784 0.92 17.55 -12.94
CA GLY A 784 0.71 19.00 -12.87
C GLY A 784 -0.46 19.43 -11.98
N HIS A 785 -1.20 18.49 -11.40
CA HIS A 785 -2.31 18.80 -10.50
C HIS A 785 -1.83 19.06 -9.07
N PHE A 786 -2.52 19.95 -8.37
CA PHE A 786 -2.31 20.20 -6.94
C PHE A 786 -3.58 20.75 -6.31
N GLY A 787 -3.73 20.59 -5.00
CA GLY A 787 -4.96 21.00 -4.35
C GLY A 787 -4.92 20.94 -2.84
N TYR A 788 -5.94 21.54 -2.26
CA TYR A 788 -6.26 21.57 -0.84
C TYR A 788 -7.66 20.98 -0.63
N ILE A 789 -7.79 20.18 0.42
CA ILE A 789 -9.05 19.58 0.86
C ILE A 789 -9.15 19.74 2.37
N GLN A 790 -10.20 20.38 2.87
CA GLN A 790 -10.56 20.32 4.28
C GLN A 790 -11.20 18.96 4.56
N SER A 791 -10.36 17.92 4.66
CA SER A 791 -10.86 16.57 4.94
C SER A 791 -11.43 16.53 6.34
N GLY A 792 -12.48 15.72 6.46
CA GLY A 792 -12.88 15.23 7.73
C GLY A 792 -14.22 14.55 7.64
N ALA A 793 -14.34 13.42 8.35
CA ALA A 793 -15.61 12.80 8.68
C ALA A 793 -16.50 13.84 9.41
N CYS A 794 -17.16 14.71 8.65
CA CYS A 794 -17.99 15.77 9.16
C CYS A 794 -19.43 15.27 9.25
N PRO A 795 -20.09 15.35 10.42
CA PRO A 795 -21.47 14.89 10.53
C PRO A 795 -22.42 15.79 9.73
N LEU A 796 -23.31 15.17 8.98
CA LEU A 796 -24.44 15.87 8.37
C LEU A 796 -25.48 16.15 9.45
N ARG A 797 -25.55 17.40 9.91
CA ARG A 797 -26.35 17.82 11.06
C ARG A 797 -27.85 18.02 10.72
N GLY A 798 -28.73 17.81 11.71
CA GLY A 798 -30.21 17.85 11.63
C GLY A 798 -30.86 19.25 11.71
N ASP A 799 -31.73 19.52 12.70
CA ASP A 799 -32.42 20.83 12.91
C ASP A 799 -31.99 21.62 14.18
N GLY A 800 -30.96 21.17 14.90
CA GLY A 800 -30.37 21.87 16.05
C GLY A 800 -29.61 23.17 15.72
N PRO A 801 -29.13 23.90 16.75
CA PRO A 801 -28.47 25.19 16.60
C PRO A 801 -26.99 25.03 16.17
N TYR A 802 -26.73 24.25 15.10
CA TYR A 802 -25.40 23.75 14.72
C TYR A 802 -24.33 24.82 14.53
N HIS A 803 -23.73 25.17 15.64
CA HIS A 803 -22.61 26.09 15.77
C HIS A 803 -21.54 25.38 16.58
N MET A 804 -20.28 25.59 16.22
CA MET A 804 -19.08 24.97 16.79
C MET A 804 -19.01 24.96 18.33
N LEU A 805 -19.71 25.86 19.02
CA LEU A 805 -19.67 26.01 20.47
C LEU A 805 -21.02 25.77 21.17
N LEU A 806 -22.07 25.41 20.42
CA LEU A 806 -23.41 25.19 20.99
C LEU A 806 -23.65 23.72 21.29
N LEU A 807 -24.28 23.47 22.43
CA LEU A 807 -24.75 22.15 22.82
C LEU A 807 -26.00 21.76 22.04
N ASN A 808 -26.13 20.49 21.69
CA ASN A 808 -27.34 19.93 21.11
C ASN A 808 -28.31 19.45 22.20
N ASP A 809 -29.61 19.54 21.94
CA ASP A 809 -30.63 18.93 22.79
C ASP A 809 -30.64 17.41 22.57
N GLY A 810 -30.19 16.67 23.57
CA GLY A 810 -30.13 15.21 23.55
C GLY A 810 -31.48 14.53 23.72
N THR A 811 -32.57 15.27 23.92
CA THR A 811 -33.92 14.73 24.10
C THR A 811 -34.71 14.59 22.80
N ARG A 812 -34.17 15.03 21.66
CA ARG A 812 -34.89 15.12 20.38
C ARG A 812 -34.15 14.40 19.26
N SER A 813 -34.84 13.49 18.56
CA SER A 813 -34.27 12.83 17.37
C SER A 813 -33.98 13.78 16.21
N SER A 814 -34.69 14.91 16.12
CA SER A 814 -34.46 15.92 15.08
C SER A 814 -33.07 16.58 15.18
N HIS A 815 -32.37 16.41 16.31
CA HIS A 815 -31.00 16.92 16.49
C HIS A 815 -29.93 15.91 16.09
N ASN A 816 -30.28 14.63 15.87
CA ASN A 816 -29.34 13.59 15.48
C ASN A 816 -28.66 13.91 14.14
N TRP A 817 -27.46 13.36 13.97
CA TRP A 817 -26.81 13.33 12.67
C TRP A 817 -27.63 12.52 11.66
N ARG A 818 -27.77 13.05 10.46
CA ARG A 818 -28.43 12.42 9.29
C ARG A 818 -27.46 11.60 8.44
N GLY A 819 -26.20 11.52 8.84
CA GLY A 819 -25.13 10.84 8.12
C GLY A 819 -23.83 11.64 8.20
N ARG A 820 -23.02 11.53 7.14
CA ARG A 820 -21.82 12.34 6.92
C ARG A 820 -22.04 13.27 5.73
N VAL A 821 -21.43 14.44 5.76
CA VAL A 821 -21.27 15.30 4.59
C VAL A 821 -20.49 14.53 3.51
N ALA A 822 -20.96 14.58 2.26
CA ALA A 822 -20.28 13.89 1.18
C ALA A 822 -18.92 14.53 0.92
N PHE A 823 -17.94 13.74 0.46
CA PHE A 823 -16.59 14.25 0.20
C PHE A 823 -16.58 15.45 -0.75
N ASP A 824 -17.38 15.42 -1.82
CA ASP A 824 -17.45 16.53 -2.79
C ASP A 824 -18.11 17.80 -2.23
N ASP A 825 -18.83 17.70 -1.10
CA ASP A 825 -19.44 18.83 -0.40
C ASP A 825 -18.51 19.41 0.68
N LEU A 826 -17.26 18.94 0.79
CA LEU A 826 -16.25 19.51 1.68
C LEU A 826 -15.51 20.70 1.01
N PRO A 827 -15.00 21.68 1.78
CA PRO A 827 -14.23 22.81 1.27
C PRO A 827 -12.96 22.35 0.57
N GLN A 828 -12.85 22.67 -0.72
CA GLN A 828 -11.79 22.17 -1.59
C GLN A 828 -11.36 23.24 -2.59
N VAL A 829 -10.07 23.25 -2.92
CA VAL A 829 -9.48 24.10 -3.96
C VAL A 829 -8.52 23.25 -4.78
N HIS A 830 -8.73 23.18 -6.09
CA HIS A 830 -7.89 22.43 -7.02
C HIS A 830 -7.39 23.35 -8.13
N ASP A 831 -6.11 23.23 -8.47
CA ASP A 831 -5.46 23.93 -9.58
C ASP A 831 -5.84 25.42 -9.70
N PRO A 832 -5.76 26.21 -8.61
CA PRO A 832 -6.23 27.60 -8.61
C PRO A 832 -5.45 28.44 -9.62
N ALA A 833 -6.14 29.41 -10.24
CA ALA A 833 -5.55 30.29 -11.25
C ALA A 833 -4.39 31.15 -10.71
N SER A 834 -4.37 31.37 -9.39
CA SER A 834 -3.26 31.98 -8.69
C SER A 834 -1.96 31.17 -8.86
N GLY A 835 -2.00 29.86 -9.10
CA GLY A 835 -0.81 29.01 -9.26
C GLY A 835 -0.10 28.63 -7.96
N TRP A 836 -0.69 28.90 -6.79
CA TRP A 836 -0.16 28.52 -5.48
C TRP A 836 -1.30 28.27 -4.48
N LEU A 837 -1.03 27.57 -3.38
CA LEU A 837 -1.94 27.48 -2.24
C LEU A 837 -1.16 27.23 -0.94
N GLN A 838 -1.79 27.50 0.20
CA GLN A 838 -1.22 27.27 1.53
C GLN A 838 -2.27 26.76 2.50
N SER A 839 -1.81 26.02 3.52
CA SER A 839 -2.56 25.78 4.74
C SER A 839 -1.61 25.86 5.94
N CYS A 840 -1.80 26.87 6.77
CA CYS A 840 -1.03 27.11 7.99
C CYS A 840 -1.95 27.16 9.21
N ASN A 841 -2.92 26.24 9.27
CA ASN A 841 -4.03 26.26 10.23
C ASN A 841 -4.83 27.57 10.17
N THR A 842 -4.99 28.08 8.95
CA THR A 842 -5.89 29.19 8.62
C THR A 842 -7.24 28.63 8.19
N ALA A 843 -8.26 29.48 8.16
CA ALA A 843 -9.54 29.14 7.58
C ALA A 843 -9.43 28.78 6.09
N ALA A 844 -10.35 27.94 5.59
CA ALA A 844 -10.32 27.39 4.24
C ALA A 844 -10.52 28.45 3.13
N ASP A 845 -11.10 29.61 3.47
CA ASP A 845 -11.21 30.77 2.59
C ASP A 845 -9.89 31.54 2.40
N TYR A 846 -8.89 31.25 3.26
CA TYR A 846 -7.53 31.80 3.19
C TYR A 846 -6.52 30.79 2.65
N VAL A 847 -6.88 29.99 1.65
CA VAL A 847 -5.97 29.00 1.06
C VAL A 847 -5.17 29.56 -0.12
N THR A 848 -5.73 30.51 -0.88
CA THR A 848 -5.09 31.08 -2.07
C THR A 848 -5.75 32.39 -2.52
N ASP A 849 -5.11 33.14 -3.41
CA ASP A 849 -5.68 34.35 -4.02
C ASP A 849 -6.83 34.04 -5.00
N GLY A 850 -7.81 34.95 -5.06
CA GLY A 850 -8.88 34.89 -6.05
C GLY A 850 -9.94 33.80 -5.82
N HIS A 851 -9.81 33.05 -4.72
CA HIS A 851 -10.80 32.09 -4.25
C HIS A 851 -11.30 32.50 -2.87
N THR A 852 -12.63 32.51 -2.68
CA THR A 852 -13.25 32.76 -1.38
C THR A 852 -14.27 31.66 -1.15
N LEU A 853 -14.04 30.83 -0.15
CA LEU A 853 -14.97 29.78 0.28
C LEU A 853 -15.83 30.35 1.40
N LYS A 854 -17.14 30.54 1.20
CA LYS A 854 -17.97 31.07 2.28
C LYS A 854 -18.59 29.95 3.07
N ALA A 855 -18.72 30.13 4.38
CA ALA A 855 -19.39 29.15 5.23
C ALA A 855 -20.84 28.86 4.79
N GLU A 856 -21.52 29.83 4.18
CA GLU A 856 -22.89 29.69 3.63
C GLU A 856 -22.97 28.77 2.41
N ASP A 857 -21.85 28.45 1.76
CA ASP A 857 -21.79 27.56 0.60
C ASP A 857 -21.78 26.07 1.01
N PHE A 858 -21.65 25.76 2.30
CA PHE A 858 -21.49 24.41 2.83
C PHE A 858 -22.55 24.07 3.89
N PRO A 859 -22.85 22.77 4.11
CA PRO A 859 -23.68 22.35 5.23
C PRO A 859 -23.21 22.90 6.59
N PRO A 860 -24.13 23.18 7.54
CA PRO A 860 -23.78 23.71 8.85
C PRO A 860 -22.71 22.89 9.58
N GLY A 861 -21.65 23.58 10.02
CA GLY A 861 -20.54 22.99 10.77
C GLY A 861 -19.56 22.15 9.94
N VAL A 862 -19.59 22.23 8.60
CA VAL A 862 -18.51 21.70 7.75
C VAL A 862 -17.20 22.45 7.97
N VAL A 863 -17.33 23.74 8.23
CA VAL A 863 -16.23 24.66 8.36
C VAL A 863 -15.86 24.80 9.84
N CYS A 864 -14.67 24.34 10.21
CA CYS A 864 -14.21 24.35 11.60
C CYS A 864 -13.46 25.64 11.99
N GLY A 865 -13.80 26.18 13.17
CA GLY A 865 -12.88 26.75 14.16
C GLY A 865 -12.04 27.98 13.85
N HIS A 866 -12.02 28.47 12.62
CA HIS A 866 -11.17 29.60 12.21
C HIS A 866 -11.96 30.72 11.52
N TYR A 867 -13.29 30.67 11.58
CA TYR A 867 -14.14 31.77 11.16
C TYR A 867 -14.44 32.58 12.41
N ALA A 868 -13.61 33.60 12.64
CA ALA A 868 -13.95 34.68 13.54
C ALA A 868 -15.35 35.22 13.16
N PRO A 869 -16.12 35.83 14.09
CA PRO A 869 -17.38 36.49 13.75
C PRO A 869 -17.24 37.57 12.65
N ASP A 870 -16.02 38.06 12.39
CA ASP A 870 -15.66 38.97 11.31
C ASP A 870 -14.91 38.30 10.12
N GLY A 871 -14.74 36.97 10.16
CA GLY A 871 -14.16 36.15 9.10
C GLY A 871 -12.64 36.19 8.99
N ARG A 872 -11.88 36.65 10.00
CA ARG A 872 -10.41 36.79 9.88
C ARG A 872 -9.65 36.24 11.08
N THR A 873 -9.37 34.93 11.11
CA THR A 873 -8.36 34.41 12.05
C THR A 873 -6.94 34.69 11.53
N TRP A 874 -6.20 35.49 12.29
CA TRP A 874 -4.80 35.78 12.04
C TRP A 874 -3.91 34.58 12.42
N ARG A 875 -3.06 34.13 11.48
CA ARG A 875 -1.89 33.26 11.73
C ARG A 875 -0.68 33.88 11.03
N GLY A 876 0.39 34.15 11.75
CA GLY A 876 1.61 34.75 11.21
C GLY A 876 2.15 33.96 10.01
N ARG A 877 2.18 32.63 10.10
CA ARG A 877 2.67 31.76 9.00
C ARG A 877 1.86 31.90 7.72
N GLY A 878 0.53 31.81 7.83
CA GLY A 878 -0.37 31.97 6.68
C GLY A 878 -0.27 33.37 6.07
N ARG A 879 -0.23 34.41 6.89
CA ARG A 879 0.00 35.79 6.44
C ARG A 879 1.32 35.92 5.68
N ARG A 880 2.39 35.30 6.18
CA ARG A 880 3.68 35.31 5.52
C ARG A 880 3.62 34.65 4.14
N CYS A 881 2.84 33.58 3.97
CA CYS A 881 2.56 33.00 2.66
C CYS A 881 1.87 34.00 1.72
N PHE A 882 0.84 34.72 2.15
CA PHE A 882 0.17 35.75 1.33
C PHE A 882 1.05 36.97 1.01
N GLU A 883 2.03 37.30 1.86
CA GLU A 883 2.98 38.38 1.58
C GLU A 883 4.01 37.98 0.50
N VAL A 884 4.40 36.70 0.45
CA VAL A 884 5.51 36.23 -0.38
C VAL A 884 5.03 35.55 -1.67
N MET A 885 4.11 34.58 -1.58
CA MET A 885 3.76 33.72 -2.71
C MET A 885 3.24 34.46 -3.95
N PRO A 886 2.44 35.54 -3.85
CA PRO A 886 2.02 36.29 -5.03
C PRO A 886 3.19 36.83 -5.85
N THR A 887 4.32 37.12 -5.19
CA THR A 887 5.54 37.67 -5.80
C THR A 887 6.49 36.61 -6.37
N LEU A 888 6.27 35.33 -6.04
CA LEU A 888 7.13 34.23 -6.48
C LEU A 888 6.76 33.78 -7.90
N TRP A 889 7.76 33.80 -8.79
CA TRP A 889 7.72 33.34 -10.18
C TRP A 889 9.04 32.64 -10.52
N ASP A 890 9.01 31.69 -11.46
CA ASP A 890 10.15 30.85 -11.83
C ASP A 890 10.86 30.24 -10.60
N VAL A 891 10.05 29.73 -9.66
CA VAL A 891 10.53 29.23 -8.37
C VAL A 891 11.36 27.98 -8.56
N THR A 892 12.58 28.00 -8.02
CA THR A 892 13.47 26.84 -7.93
C THR A 892 13.29 26.11 -6.61
N LEU A 893 13.68 24.83 -6.57
CA LEU A 893 13.67 24.05 -5.32
C LEU A 893 14.54 24.67 -4.21
N GLU A 894 15.62 25.36 -4.57
CA GLU A 894 16.47 26.09 -3.61
C GLU A 894 15.73 27.26 -2.96
N GLN A 895 15.06 28.10 -3.75
CA GLN A 895 14.24 29.20 -3.21
C GLN A 895 13.09 28.68 -2.35
N ALA A 896 12.48 27.57 -2.76
CA ALA A 896 11.42 26.91 -1.99
C ALA A 896 11.93 26.40 -0.63
N ARG A 897 13.14 25.83 -0.57
CA ARG A 897 13.82 25.44 0.67
C ARG A 897 14.12 26.63 1.58
N ASP A 898 14.62 27.72 1.03
CA ASP A 898 14.93 28.92 1.81
C ASP A 898 13.65 29.53 2.40
N PHE A 899 12.55 29.53 1.64
CA PHE A 899 11.25 29.99 2.11
C PHE A 899 10.65 29.09 3.20
N ALA A 900 10.82 27.76 3.09
CA ALA A 900 10.40 26.80 4.13
C ALA A 900 11.06 27.06 5.50
N LEU A 901 12.24 27.68 5.51
CA LEU A 901 13.01 28.02 6.71
C LEU A 901 12.98 29.51 7.06
N ASP A 902 12.05 30.29 6.49
CA ASP A 902 11.98 31.73 6.70
C ASP A 902 11.70 32.09 8.17
N THR A 903 12.49 33.03 8.69
CA THR A 903 12.44 33.50 10.09
C THR A 903 11.79 34.85 10.24
N TYR A 904 11.19 35.39 9.18
CA TYR A 904 10.45 36.64 9.26
C TYR A 904 9.22 36.48 10.15
N ALA A 905 9.06 37.39 11.12
CA ALA A 905 7.95 37.42 12.06
C ALA A 905 6.94 38.53 11.67
N PRO A 906 5.75 38.19 11.15
CA PRO A 906 4.74 39.19 10.77
C PRO A 906 4.21 40.01 11.96
N ALA A 907 4.40 39.54 13.19
CA ALA A 907 4.12 40.33 14.39
C ALA A 907 5.05 41.55 14.54
N GLY A 908 6.28 41.48 14.02
CA GLY A 908 7.27 42.57 14.10
C GLY A 908 6.71 43.92 13.64
N PRO A 909 6.29 44.07 12.37
CA PRO A 909 5.75 45.34 11.87
C PRO A 909 4.42 45.77 12.51
N ILE A 910 3.70 44.86 13.17
CA ILE A 910 2.43 45.16 13.86
C ILE A 910 2.68 45.75 15.25
N TRP A 911 3.59 45.15 16.02
CA TRP A 911 3.75 45.44 17.44
C TRP A 911 4.96 46.32 17.77
N ALA A 912 6.02 46.26 16.97
CA ALA A 912 7.23 47.03 17.24
C ALA A 912 6.98 48.56 17.18
N PRO A 913 6.35 49.13 16.12
CA PRO A 913 6.13 50.57 16.08
C PRO A 913 5.23 51.11 17.21
N PRO A 914 4.09 50.46 17.56
CA PRO A 914 3.27 50.87 18.70
C PRO A 914 3.99 50.78 20.05
N LEU A 915 4.82 49.76 20.29
CA LEU A 915 5.66 49.69 21.50
C LEU A 915 6.63 50.87 21.57
N VAL A 916 7.33 51.17 20.47
CA VAL A 916 8.27 52.30 20.40
C VAL A 916 7.52 53.62 20.70
N ALA A 917 6.35 53.82 20.10
CA ALA A 917 5.53 55.00 20.33
C ALA A 917 5.03 55.11 21.78
N ALA A 918 4.57 54.00 22.37
CA ALA A 918 4.12 53.94 23.76
C ALA A 918 5.25 54.32 24.73
N TYR A 919 6.46 53.79 24.51
CA TYR A 919 7.64 54.14 25.29
C TYR A 919 7.97 55.63 25.21
N GLU A 920 8.05 56.20 24.01
CA GLU A 920 8.39 57.63 23.85
C GLU A 920 7.36 58.55 24.49
N ALA A 921 6.08 58.21 24.40
CA ALA A 921 5.00 59.00 24.98
C ALA A 921 4.92 58.91 26.52
N ARG A 922 5.27 57.74 27.10
CA ARG A 922 4.94 57.42 28.50
C ARG A 922 6.12 57.13 29.41
N LYS A 923 7.37 57.09 28.92
CA LYS A 923 8.57 56.78 29.73
C LYS A 923 8.72 57.61 31.01
N GLN A 924 8.21 58.85 31.07
CA GLN A 924 8.24 59.65 32.32
C GLN A 924 7.38 59.09 33.47
N HIS A 925 6.45 58.16 33.20
CA HIS A 925 5.56 57.57 34.20
C HIS A 925 6.14 56.32 34.88
N VAL A 926 7.36 55.91 34.51
CA VAL A 926 8.08 54.83 35.19
C VAL A 926 9.19 55.45 36.04
N PRO A 927 9.36 55.03 37.31
CA PRO A 927 10.43 55.53 38.16
C PRO A 927 11.79 55.18 37.53
N ASP A 928 12.52 56.21 37.11
CA ASP A 928 13.77 56.16 36.34
C ASP A 928 13.60 55.43 34.99
N PRO A 929 13.60 56.13 33.83
CA PRO A 929 13.67 55.46 32.52
C PRO A 929 15.05 54.81 32.39
N ASP A 930 15.16 53.60 32.96
CA ASP A 930 16.37 52.81 33.02
C ASP A 930 16.91 52.65 31.61
N LEU A 931 18.21 52.93 31.48
CA LEU A 931 19.00 52.72 30.27
C LEU A 931 18.66 51.39 29.59
N SER A 932 18.36 50.36 30.38
CA SER A 932 17.95 49.02 29.94
C SER A 932 16.66 49.00 29.10
N MET A 933 15.61 49.74 29.50
CA MET A 933 14.35 49.83 28.75
C MET A 933 14.57 50.60 27.44
N LYS A 934 15.34 51.70 27.48
CA LYS A 934 15.69 52.46 26.28
C LYS A 934 16.43 51.58 25.28
N MET A 935 17.45 50.86 25.74
CA MET A 935 18.26 49.98 24.90
C MET A 935 17.42 48.86 24.27
N MET A 936 16.46 48.28 25.01
CA MET A 936 15.51 47.32 24.44
C MET A 936 14.64 47.93 23.35
N VAL A 937 14.11 49.13 23.56
CA VAL A 937 13.28 49.83 22.57
C VAL A 937 14.07 50.23 21.33
N ASP A 938 15.31 50.67 21.49
CA ASP A 938 16.22 50.95 20.37
C ASP A 938 16.48 49.65 19.58
N ALA A 939 16.73 48.52 20.26
CA ALA A 939 16.92 47.23 19.60
C ALA A 939 15.66 46.74 18.86
N VAL A 940 14.45 47.00 19.40
CA VAL A 940 13.18 46.71 18.71
C VAL A 940 12.98 47.63 17.49
N ARG A 941 13.37 48.90 17.60
CA ARG A 941 13.27 49.88 16.51
C ARG A 941 14.15 49.52 15.32
N ASP A 942 15.37 49.05 15.59
CA ASP A 942 16.38 48.76 14.56
C ASP A 942 16.27 47.32 14.00
N TRP A 943 15.35 46.51 14.51
CA TRP A 943 15.17 45.13 14.11
C TRP A 943 14.49 45.00 12.74
N ASP A 944 15.04 44.13 11.88
CA ASP A 944 14.55 43.80 10.54
C ASP A 944 13.40 42.77 10.51
N TYR A 945 12.81 42.49 11.67
CA TYR A 945 11.74 41.51 11.89
C TYR A 945 12.13 40.05 11.61
N GLN A 946 13.42 39.74 11.46
CA GLN A 946 13.91 38.38 11.31
C GLN A 946 14.33 37.79 12.67
N VAL A 947 13.78 36.65 13.05
CA VAL A 947 14.08 35.97 14.32
C VAL A 947 15.32 35.09 14.16
N ARG A 948 16.47 35.73 13.91
CA ARG A 948 17.79 35.10 13.82
C ARG A 948 18.39 34.95 15.22
N LYS A 949 19.43 34.11 15.35
CA LYS A 949 20.12 33.86 16.63
C LYS A 949 20.71 35.13 17.24
N GLU A 950 21.09 36.08 16.40
CA GLU A 950 21.71 37.34 16.79
C GLU A 950 20.67 38.42 17.15
N SER A 951 19.37 38.17 16.89
CA SER A 951 18.33 39.19 16.96
C SER A 951 17.98 39.56 18.40
N VAL A 952 18.56 40.66 18.89
CA VAL A 952 18.23 41.25 20.20
C VAL A 952 16.83 41.86 20.19
N GLY A 953 16.43 42.52 19.11
CA GLY A 953 15.08 43.10 18.98
C GLY A 953 13.97 42.05 19.02
N ALA A 954 14.20 40.87 18.44
CA ALA A 954 13.29 39.73 18.55
C ALA A 954 13.11 39.30 20.01
N THR A 955 14.20 39.10 20.75
CA THR A 955 14.13 38.78 22.19
C THR A 955 13.39 39.86 22.97
N ALA A 956 13.74 41.12 22.77
CA ALA A 956 13.14 42.24 23.49
C ALA A 956 11.62 42.29 23.26
N LEU A 957 11.18 42.19 22.01
CA LEU A 957 9.75 42.19 21.68
C LEU A 957 9.05 40.93 22.21
N ARG A 958 9.67 39.75 22.10
CA ARG A 958 9.10 38.47 22.54
C ARG A 958 8.81 38.43 24.04
N PHE A 959 9.74 38.90 24.86
CA PHE A 959 9.56 38.95 26.31
C PHE A 959 8.61 40.07 26.71
N TRP A 960 8.70 41.23 26.05
CA TRP A 960 7.72 42.29 26.25
C TRP A 960 6.28 41.82 25.97
N ARG A 961 6.05 41.12 24.86
CA ARG A 961 4.71 40.59 24.52
C ARG A 961 4.20 39.59 25.55
N ALA A 962 5.08 38.76 26.12
CA ALA A 962 4.69 37.83 27.18
C ALA A 962 4.17 38.59 28.41
N GLU A 963 4.93 39.58 28.89
CA GLU A 963 4.54 40.41 30.04
C GLU A 963 3.29 41.27 29.74
N TYR A 964 3.18 41.78 28.52
CA TYR A 964 2.02 42.57 28.11
C TYR A 964 0.75 41.73 28.08
N ARG A 965 0.84 40.45 27.68
CA ARG A 965 -0.30 39.53 27.73
C ARG A 965 -0.79 39.30 29.15
N GLU A 966 0.10 39.22 30.13
CA GLU A 966 -0.32 39.03 31.53
C GLU A 966 -1.10 40.24 32.06
N LEU A 967 -0.77 41.45 31.58
CA LEU A 967 -1.52 42.66 31.92
C LEU A 967 -2.80 42.84 31.11
N ARG A 968 -2.77 42.44 29.83
CA ARG A 968 -3.81 42.68 28.82
C ARG A 968 -4.06 41.42 28.00
N PRO A 969 -4.61 40.35 28.60
CA PRO A 969 -4.83 39.09 27.88
C PRO A 969 -5.77 39.26 26.68
N GLU A 970 -6.70 40.23 26.74
CA GLU A 970 -7.62 40.56 25.66
C GLU A 970 -6.94 41.18 24.43
N ALA A 971 -5.69 41.67 24.56
CA ALA A 971 -4.91 42.18 23.44
C ALA A 971 -4.43 41.08 22.48
N PHE A 972 -4.46 39.80 22.90
CA PHE A 972 -3.91 38.68 22.13
C PHE A 972 -5.02 37.80 21.53
N GLY A 973 -5.94 38.44 20.80
CA GLY A 973 -7.07 37.81 20.10
C GLY A 973 -6.81 37.51 18.62
N GLU A 974 -7.89 37.18 17.89
CA GLU A 974 -7.85 36.73 16.49
C GLU A 974 -7.34 37.77 15.49
N ASN A 975 -7.32 39.06 15.87
CA ASN A 975 -6.72 40.14 15.08
C ASN A 975 -5.69 40.91 15.91
N GLU A 976 -4.43 40.53 15.75
CA GLU A 976 -3.32 41.12 16.52
C GLU A 976 -3.16 42.63 16.34
N ALA A 977 -3.61 43.21 15.22
CA ALA A 977 -3.44 44.65 14.97
C ALA A 977 -4.30 45.51 15.91
N HIS A 978 -5.41 44.98 16.41
CA HIS A 978 -6.26 45.67 17.39
C HIS A 978 -5.75 45.56 18.83
N GLY A 979 -4.84 44.62 19.09
CA GLY A 979 -4.23 44.41 20.40
C GLY A 979 -3.02 45.28 20.70
N ALA A 980 -2.37 45.83 19.66
CA ALA A 980 -1.21 46.70 19.85
C ALA A 980 -1.61 47.96 20.65
N PRO A 981 -0.73 48.50 21.51
CA PRO A 981 -1.10 49.60 22.39
C PRO A 981 -1.36 50.90 21.61
N GLN A 982 -2.61 51.39 21.64
CA GLN A 982 -3.04 52.58 20.90
C GLN A 982 -3.46 53.72 21.82
N ILE A 983 -4.21 53.43 22.89
CA ILE A 983 -4.72 54.45 23.81
C ILE A 983 -3.79 54.62 25.02
N GLU A 984 -3.97 55.71 25.77
CA GLU A 984 -3.11 56.03 26.92
C GLU A 984 -3.00 54.90 27.96
N ALA A 985 -4.11 54.27 28.33
CA ALA A 985 -4.11 53.17 29.30
C ALA A 985 -3.28 51.98 28.80
N GLU A 986 -3.44 51.60 27.54
CA GLU A 986 -2.65 50.53 26.89
C GLU A 986 -1.17 50.87 26.81
N GLN A 987 -0.84 52.12 26.47
CA GLN A 987 0.54 52.59 26.39
C GLN A 987 1.21 52.56 27.78
N LEU A 988 0.49 52.92 28.84
CA LEU A 988 1.02 52.83 30.20
C LEU A 988 1.30 51.37 30.59
N ASP A 989 0.38 50.45 30.30
CA ASP A 989 0.60 49.03 30.56
C ASP A 989 1.71 48.44 29.69
N ALA A 990 1.86 48.90 28.44
CA ALA A 990 2.96 48.50 27.56
C ALA A 990 4.33 48.89 28.15
N VAL A 991 4.45 50.09 28.71
CA VAL A 991 5.72 50.53 29.33
C VAL A 991 5.98 49.80 30.66
N LYS A 992 4.93 49.45 31.43
CA LYS A 992 5.08 48.57 32.61
C LYS A 992 5.56 47.16 32.22
N ALA A 993 4.96 46.57 31.19
CA ALA A 993 5.38 45.27 30.66
C ALA A 993 6.84 45.31 30.15
N LEU A 994 7.27 46.43 29.57
CA LEU A 994 8.65 46.61 29.11
C LEU A 994 9.64 46.62 30.29
N ARG A 995 9.27 47.23 31.42
CA ARG A 995 10.05 47.17 32.65
C ARG A 995 10.16 45.72 33.14
N ALA A 996 9.03 45.03 33.28
CA ALA A 996 9.00 43.64 33.74
C ALA A 996 9.85 42.73 32.84
N ALA A 997 9.77 42.90 31.52
CA ALA A 997 10.59 42.15 30.57
C ALA A 997 12.09 42.46 30.71
N ALA A 998 12.47 43.72 30.92
CA ALA A 998 13.86 44.10 31.15
C ALA A 998 14.42 43.47 32.43
N ASP A 999 13.63 43.47 33.50
CA ASP A 999 14.01 42.92 34.80
C ASP A 999 14.12 41.39 34.72
N HIS A 1000 13.16 40.72 34.07
CA HIS A 1000 13.19 39.28 33.80
C HIS A 1000 14.46 38.89 33.03
N LEU A 1001 14.80 39.63 31.97
CA LEU A 1001 15.99 39.34 31.18
C LEU A 1001 17.29 39.53 31.98
N LYS A 1002 17.37 40.57 32.82
CA LYS A 1002 18.52 40.77 33.71
C LYS A 1002 18.64 39.69 34.78
N GLU A 1003 17.53 39.30 35.39
CA GLU A 1003 17.50 38.28 36.44
C GLU A 1003 18.00 36.93 35.91
N HIS A 1004 17.49 36.51 34.75
CA HIS A 1004 17.80 35.19 34.21
C HIS A 1004 19.05 35.14 33.30
N PHE A 1005 19.42 36.27 32.66
CA PHE A 1005 20.50 36.30 31.65
C PHE A 1005 21.60 37.34 31.94
N GLY A 1006 21.47 38.13 33.00
CA GLY A 1006 22.44 39.16 33.40
C GLY A 1006 22.45 40.43 32.54
N SER A 1007 21.58 40.53 31.53
CA SER A 1007 21.47 41.68 30.61
C SER A 1007 20.05 41.80 30.07
N SER A 1008 19.57 43.01 29.78
CA SER A 1008 18.32 43.23 29.04
C SER A 1008 18.48 43.16 27.52
N LEU A 1009 19.73 43.14 27.02
CA LEU A 1009 20.07 42.93 25.61
C LEU A 1009 20.61 41.51 25.44
N VAL A 1010 19.72 40.58 25.12
CA VAL A 1010 20.05 39.16 24.97
C VAL A 1010 19.78 38.71 23.53
N PRO A 1011 20.78 38.19 22.79
CA PRO A 1011 20.54 37.60 21.48
C PRO A 1011 19.59 36.41 21.56
N TRP A 1012 18.69 36.25 20.59
CA TRP A 1012 17.68 35.18 20.60
C TRP A 1012 18.26 33.79 20.77
N GLY A 1013 19.38 33.49 20.10
CA GLY A 1013 20.05 32.20 20.18
C GLY A 1013 20.67 31.90 21.55
N HIS A 1014 20.81 32.89 22.45
CA HIS A 1014 21.14 32.63 23.85
C HIS A 1014 19.91 32.18 24.65
N VAL A 1015 18.72 32.63 24.25
CA VAL A 1015 17.44 32.25 24.85
C VAL A 1015 16.97 30.89 24.34
N LEU A 1016 16.82 30.73 23.02
CA LEU A 1016 16.31 29.51 22.40
C LEU A 1016 17.44 28.55 22.03
N ARG A 1017 17.42 27.39 22.67
CA ARG A 1017 18.47 26.37 22.56
C ARG A 1017 17.92 25.04 22.08
N LEU A 1018 18.61 24.43 21.12
CA LEU A 1018 18.47 23.01 20.79
C LEU A 1018 19.45 22.22 21.66
N ARG A 1019 18.92 21.34 22.51
CA ARG A 1019 19.73 20.43 23.31
C ARG A 1019 19.47 18.99 22.95
N ARG A 1020 20.53 18.27 22.55
CA ARG A 1020 20.47 16.85 22.19
C ARG A 1020 21.79 16.17 22.52
N GLY A 1021 21.76 15.24 23.48
CA GLY A 1021 22.97 14.60 23.98
C GLY A 1021 23.91 15.63 24.62
N HIS A 1022 25.14 15.69 24.13
CA HIS A 1022 26.14 16.67 24.58
C HIS A 1022 26.04 18.03 23.84
N LEU A 1023 25.18 18.15 22.83
CA LEU A 1023 25.04 19.37 22.06
C LEU A 1023 24.10 20.35 22.77
N ASP A 1024 24.54 21.61 22.84
CA ASP A 1024 23.73 22.77 23.19
C ASP A 1024 23.97 23.84 22.11
N LEU A 1025 23.01 24.03 21.20
CA LEU A 1025 23.14 24.86 20.00
C LEU A 1025 22.12 26.00 19.98
N PRO A 1026 22.47 27.20 19.49
CA PRO A 1026 21.50 28.29 19.30
C PRO A 1026 20.51 27.94 18.19
N LEU A 1027 19.26 28.36 18.34
CA LEU A 1027 18.24 28.28 17.28
C LEU A 1027 17.68 29.65 16.89
N ASP A 1028 17.11 29.68 15.70
CA ASP A 1028 16.37 30.77 15.06
C ASP A 1028 14.92 30.33 14.82
N GLY A 1029 14.03 31.29 14.59
CA GLY A 1029 12.58 31.09 14.50
C GLY A 1029 11.85 31.19 15.85
N ASP A 1030 10.52 31.22 15.80
CA ASP A 1030 9.63 31.28 16.98
C ASP A 1030 8.22 30.77 16.61
N VAL A 1031 7.41 30.40 17.61
CA VAL A 1031 6.01 29.97 17.46
C VAL A 1031 5.04 31.05 17.94
N GLY A 1032 3.77 31.01 17.53
CA GLY A 1032 2.79 32.06 17.85
C GLY A 1032 2.16 32.01 19.24
N PHE A 1033 2.36 30.93 20.01
CA PHE A 1033 1.71 30.82 21.33
C PHE A 1033 2.32 31.73 22.38
N PHE A 1034 1.46 32.16 23.31
CA PHE A 1034 1.85 32.84 24.53
C PHE A 1034 2.69 34.11 24.31
N GLY A 1035 2.21 35.00 23.44
CA GLY A 1035 2.90 36.24 23.07
C GLY A 1035 4.11 36.02 22.14
N GLY A 1036 4.13 34.90 21.43
CA GLY A 1036 5.18 34.54 20.48
C GLY A 1036 5.09 35.27 19.15
N LEU A 1037 6.23 35.41 18.46
CA LEU A 1037 6.38 36.24 17.27
C LEU A 1037 5.86 35.57 15.98
N GLU A 1038 5.74 34.24 15.99
CA GLU A 1038 5.31 33.35 14.91
C GLU A 1038 6.06 33.52 13.56
N CYS A 1039 6.85 32.51 13.18
CA CYS A 1039 7.55 32.43 11.89
C CYS A 1039 7.18 31.16 11.12
N LEU A 1040 7.45 31.10 9.81
CA LEU A 1040 7.35 29.83 9.06
C LEU A 1040 8.25 28.75 9.65
N ARG A 1041 9.48 29.14 10.01
CA ARG A 1041 10.38 28.35 10.85
C ARG A 1041 9.93 28.36 12.32
N ALA A 1042 8.96 27.50 12.61
CA ALA A 1042 8.26 27.44 13.88
C ALA A 1042 9.03 26.62 14.94
N THR A 1043 10.04 27.23 15.59
CA THR A 1043 10.95 26.53 16.53
C THR A 1043 10.83 26.96 18.00
N GLY A 1044 9.97 27.93 18.29
CA GLY A 1044 9.77 28.42 19.66
C GLY A 1044 9.11 27.39 20.59
N THR A 1045 9.27 27.60 21.89
CA THR A 1045 8.74 26.72 22.96
C THR A 1045 8.44 27.52 24.22
N GLN A 1046 7.64 26.96 25.12
CA GLN A 1046 7.47 27.47 26.49
C GLN A 1046 8.31 26.72 27.52
N ARG A 1047 8.92 25.59 27.13
CA ARG A 1047 9.72 24.79 28.04
C ARG A 1047 11.00 25.53 28.41
N ARG A 1048 11.13 25.88 29.69
CA ARG A 1048 12.30 26.56 30.25
C ARG A 1048 13.18 25.59 31.04
N ASP A 1049 14.48 25.81 31.01
CA ASP A 1049 15.40 25.22 31.97
C ASP A 1049 15.50 26.07 33.26
N GLU A 1050 16.29 25.61 34.22
CA GLU A 1050 16.53 26.32 35.50
C GLU A 1050 17.15 27.72 35.33
N SER A 1051 17.83 27.97 34.20
CA SER A 1051 18.39 29.29 33.87
C SER A 1051 17.40 30.20 33.12
N GLY A 1052 16.17 29.76 32.90
CA GLY A 1052 15.15 30.50 32.15
C GLY A 1052 15.29 30.42 30.63
N ARG A 1053 16.24 29.64 30.09
CA ARG A 1053 16.42 29.43 28.63
C ARG A 1053 15.33 28.53 28.07
N PHE A 1054 14.87 28.84 26.87
CA PHE A 1054 13.95 28.01 26.11
C PHE A 1054 14.69 26.79 25.55
N VAL A 1055 14.12 25.61 25.75
CA VAL A 1055 14.69 24.34 25.30
C VAL A 1055 13.75 23.70 24.30
N PHE A 1056 14.16 23.73 23.02
CA PHE A 1056 13.40 23.16 21.91
C PHE A 1056 12.91 21.75 22.22
N ASP A 1057 11.61 21.54 22.11
CA ASP A 1057 10.91 20.30 22.41
C ASP A 1057 9.89 19.90 21.32
N GLY A 1058 9.66 20.76 20.33
CA GLY A 1058 8.75 20.52 19.21
C GLY A 1058 8.61 21.76 18.33
N GLY A 1059 7.71 21.69 17.36
CA GLY A 1059 7.56 22.70 16.31
C GLY A 1059 7.85 22.09 14.95
N GLN A 1060 8.49 22.84 14.06
CA GLN A 1060 8.99 22.37 12.77
C GLN A 1060 10.03 21.24 12.96
N VAL A 1061 9.60 19.97 12.90
CA VAL A 1061 10.47 18.80 13.21
C VAL A 1061 10.79 17.92 12.01
N VAL A 1062 10.08 18.08 10.90
CA VAL A 1062 10.34 17.32 9.66
C VAL A 1062 10.09 18.18 8.41
N PRO A 1063 10.52 19.46 8.37
CA PRO A 1063 10.24 20.31 7.22
C PRO A 1063 10.85 19.70 5.98
N THR A 1064 10.01 19.47 4.97
CA THR A 1064 10.38 18.76 3.76
C THR A 1064 9.84 19.49 2.55
N VAL A 1065 10.71 19.79 1.59
CA VAL A 1065 10.33 20.37 0.29
C VAL A 1065 10.55 19.33 -0.79
N VAL A 1066 9.52 19.10 -1.62
CA VAL A 1066 9.50 18.06 -2.65
C VAL A 1066 9.15 18.67 -3.99
N GLU A 1067 9.96 18.43 -5.01
CA GLU A 1067 9.68 18.75 -6.40
C GLU A 1067 9.46 17.46 -7.21
N LEU A 1068 8.28 17.35 -7.83
CA LEU A 1068 7.83 16.14 -8.52
C LEU A 1068 8.33 16.08 -9.97
N THR A 1069 9.64 15.95 -10.14
CA THR A 1069 10.26 15.67 -11.45
C THR A 1069 10.23 14.18 -11.81
N ASP A 1070 10.79 13.78 -12.95
CA ASP A 1070 10.91 12.36 -13.34
C ASP A 1070 11.77 11.55 -12.36
N SER A 1071 12.66 12.23 -11.63
CA SER A 1071 13.40 11.71 -10.48
C SER A 1071 13.18 12.66 -9.30
N VAL A 1072 12.15 12.41 -8.50
CA VAL A 1072 11.70 13.27 -7.38
C VAL A 1072 12.88 13.86 -6.61
N GLN A 1073 12.91 15.18 -6.51
CA GLN A 1073 13.94 15.91 -5.77
C GLN A 1073 13.35 16.34 -4.44
N ALA A 1074 13.94 15.93 -3.32
CA ALA A 1074 13.43 16.27 -2.00
C ALA A 1074 14.56 16.66 -1.05
N TRP A 1075 14.23 17.55 -0.11
CA TRP A 1075 15.10 17.96 0.99
C TRP A 1075 14.31 17.88 2.28
N SER A 1076 14.87 17.26 3.31
CA SER A 1076 14.27 17.12 4.64
C SER A 1076 15.30 17.36 5.74
N ILE A 1077 14.84 17.50 6.99
CA ILE A 1077 15.73 17.49 8.16
C ILE A 1077 14.95 17.01 9.39
N VAL A 1078 15.58 16.15 10.19
CA VAL A 1078 15.05 15.72 11.50
C VAL A 1078 15.96 16.33 12.58
N PRO A 1079 15.52 17.34 13.36
CA PRO A 1079 16.39 18.12 14.25
C PRO A 1079 17.23 17.28 15.21
N PHE A 1080 16.68 16.17 15.70
CA PHE A 1080 17.30 15.26 16.66
C PHE A 1080 17.90 14.01 16.00
N GLY A 1081 18.14 14.03 14.69
CA GLY A 1081 18.65 12.86 13.97
C GLY A 1081 17.62 11.73 13.83
N GLN A 1082 18.03 10.69 13.10
CA GLN A 1082 17.20 9.56 12.71
C GLN A 1082 16.93 8.59 13.86
N SER A 1083 17.93 8.39 14.75
CA SER A 1083 17.85 7.41 15.82
C SER A 1083 17.49 8.07 17.15
N ARG A 1084 16.71 7.36 17.97
CA ARG A 1084 16.35 7.78 19.34
C ARG A 1084 17.27 7.16 20.39
N ARG A 1085 18.24 6.34 19.98
CA ARG A 1085 19.25 5.71 20.83
C ARG A 1085 20.44 6.63 21.09
N PRO A 1086 20.74 7.02 22.33
CA PRO A 1086 21.86 7.92 22.65
C PRO A 1086 23.23 7.46 22.14
N GLU A 1087 23.43 6.15 22.01
CA GLU A 1087 24.65 5.52 21.51
C GLU A 1087 24.77 5.51 19.98
N SER A 1088 23.69 5.79 19.25
CA SER A 1088 23.71 5.80 17.79
C SER A 1088 24.47 7.03 17.26
N PRO A 1089 25.29 6.88 16.21
CA PRO A 1089 25.89 8.03 15.53
C PRO A 1089 24.83 8.97 14.94
N HIS A 1090 23.62 8.47 14.70
CA HIS A 1090 22.49 9.21 14.12
C HIS A 1090 21.53 9.77 15.18
N TYR A 1091 21.97 9.90 16.44
CA TYR A 1091 21.19 10.45 17.54
C TYR A 1091 21.11 11.99 17.56
N ALA A 1092 22.08 12.66 16.92
CA ALA A 1092 22.21 14.12 16.94
C ALA A 1092 22.99 14.69 15.75
N ASP A 1093 23.29 13.86 14.74
CA ASP A 1093 24.11 14.21 13.57
C ASP A 1093 23.48 15.32 12.70
N GLN A 1094 22.15 15.42 12.70
CA GLN A 1094 21.41 16.45 11.98
C GLN A 1094 21.21 17.76 12.77
N ALA A 1095 21.46 17.77 14.09
CA ALA A 1095 21.19 18.92 14.95
C ALA A 1095 21.99 20.18 14.57
N ARG A 1096 23.23 20.01 14.08
CA ARG A 1096 24.08 21.12 13.63
C ARG A 1096 23.59 21.72 12.32
N LEU A 1097 23.15 20.89 11.37
CA LEU A 1097 22.55 21.34 10.12
C LEU A 1097 21.26 22.11 10.40
N TYR A 1098 20.40 21.53 11.25
CA TYR A 1098 19.16 22.17 11.64
C TYR A 1098 19.43 23.52 12.33
N SER A 1099 20.33 23.57 13.31
CA SER A 1099 20.75 24.82 13.95
C SER A 1099 21.31 25.82 12.93
N ALA A 1100 22.04 25.38 11.89
CA ALA A 1100 22.56 26.25 10.85
C ALA A 1100 21.51 26.75 9.83
N GLY A 1101 20.23 26.35 9.97
CA GLY A 1101 19.19 26.70 8.99
C GLY A 1101 19.33 25.93 7.68
N GLN A 1102 19.79 24.67 7.75
CA GLN A 1102 20.04 23.83 6.58
C GLN A 1102 19.20 22.57 6.61
N MET A 1103 18.75 22.14 5.43
CA MET A 1103 18.18 20.81 5.19
C MET A 1103 19.21 19.91 4.52
N ARG A 1104 19.01 18.59 4.59
CA ARG A 1104 19.77 17.60 3.81
C ARG A 1104 18.95 17.12 2.61
N PRO A 1105 19.59 16.57 1.57
CA PRO A 1105 18.86 15.82 0.55
C PRO A 1105 18.11 14.64 1.18
N ALA A 1106 16.90 14.38 0.70
CA ALA A 1106 16.12 13.19 0.99
C ALA A 1106 16.09 12.32 -0.28
N TRP A 1107 17.01 11.36 -0.35
CA TRP A 1107 17.22 10.55 -1.56
C TRP A 1107 16.06 9.57 -1.75
N HIS A 1108 15.26 9.72 -2.82
CA HIS A 1108 14.12 8.83 -3.02
C HIS A 1108 14.51 7.56 -3.77
N GLY A 1109 15.00 7.69 -5.01
CA GLY A 1109 15.29 6.56 -5.87
C GLY A 1109 16.72 6.01 -5.72
N TRP A 1110 16.94 4.79 -6.22
CA TRP A 1110 18.25 4.14 -6.17
C TRP A 1110 19.38 4.94 -6.85
N SER A 1111 19.05 5.64 -7.94
CA SER A 1111 20.01 6.49 -8.67
C SER A 1111 20.58 7.63 -7.80
N GLN A 1112 19.76 8.17 -6.91
CA GLN A 1112 20.12 9.21 -5.96
C GLN A 1112 20.83 8.61 -4.74
N LEU A 1113 20.37 7.46 -4.25
CA LEU A 1113 20.86 6.86 -3.00
C LEU A 1113 22.23 6.19 -3.11
N ARG A 1114 22.55 5.54 -4.24
CA ARG A 1114 23.68 4.58 -4.35
C ARG A 1114 25.05 5.12 -3.90
N ASP A 1115 25.27 6.43 -4.05
CA ASP A 1115 26.53 7.11 -3.74
C ASP A 1115 26.55 7.67 -2.29
N HIS A 1116 25.46 7.50 -1.55
CA HIS A 1116 25.25 7.96 -0.17
C HIS A 1116 24.87 6.83 0.79
N VAL A 1117 25.06 5.57 0.39
CA VAL A 1117 24.82 4.41 1.26
C VAL A 1117 25.88 4.38 2.37
N GLY A 1118 25.45 4.55 3.62
CA GLY A 1118 26.28 4.38 4.81
C GLY A 1118 26.36 2.93 5.27
N SER A 1119 25.28 2.15 5.13
CA SER A 1119 25.30 0.70 5.43
C SER A 1119 24.25 -0.08 4.63
N LYS A 1120 24.46 -1.40 4.54
CA LYS A 1120 23.56 -2.33 3.86
C LYS A 1120 23.28 -3.53 4.77
N LYS A 1121 22.02 -3.94 4.83
CA LYS A 1121 21.55 -5.14 5.51
C LYS A 1121 20.53 -5.88 4.67
N VAL A 1122 20.58 -7.21 4.66
CA VAL A 1122 19.52 -8.04 4.08
C VAL A 1122 18.72 -8.66 5.22
N VAL A 1123 17.40 -8.62 5.07
CA VAL A 1123 16.43 -9.14 6.02
C VAL A 1123 15.61 -10.21 5.29
N GLU A 1124 15.52 -11.39 5.90
CA GLU A 1124 14.70 -12.49 5.41
C GLU A 1124 13.40 -12.57 6.20
N TYR A 1125 12.27 -12.59 5.50
CA TYR A 1125 10.96 -12.87 6.06
C TYR A 1125 10.49 -14.26 5.63
N ARG A 1126 10.12 -15.08 6.61
CA ARG A 1126 9.53 -16.41 6.40
C ARG A 1126 8.17 -16.43 7.09
N PRO A 1127 7.07 -16.32 6.33
CA PRO A 1127 5.74 -16.56 6.89
C PRO A 1127 5.74 -17.92 7.60
N ASP A 1128 5.16 -17.99 8.80
CA ASP A 1128 4.90 -19.23 9.54
C ASP A 1128 6.09 -19.95 10.22
N ARG A 1129 7.25 -19.29 10.42
CA ARG A 1129 8.26 -19.76 11.38
C ARG A 1129 8.25 -18.92 12.67
N PRO A 1130 7.88 -19.49 13.83
CA PRO A 1130 7.85 -18.76 15.10
C PRO A 1130 9.22 -18.23 15.55
#